data_AF-A0A410RLV9-F1
#
_entry.id   AF-A0A410RLV9-F1
#
_cell.length_a   1.000
_cell.length_b   1.000
_cell.length_c   1.000
_cell.angle_alpha   90.00
_cell.angle_beta   90.00
_cell.angle_gamma   90.00
#
_symmetry.space_group_name_H-M   'P 1'
#
loop_
_entity.id
_entity.type
_entity.pdbx_description
1 polymer ?
#
loop_
_entity_poly.entity_id
_entity_poly.type
_entity_poly.pdbx_seq_one_letter_code
_entity_poly.pdbx_strand_id
1 'polypeptide(L)'
;MRGDGGETVAEGWVAPRGRAARGHLPRHVAGLFRFQPGRPAAAAGLRTGLALGVPLLISALLSQPAAAWAGMAGLFVALVDKGGPYRTRARAMGAMTVLGAGVGLVIALPSPFWVDVVLTLFWVTACGFARSFGDTPGIVGMLLANLFVVSLALPQRGPEAALMQAAYFVAGGLWSMFLALVLWPLRPYRPARLAIAACYEELADAADAVAGWPMEGPSRAGTWEAVQRAARMRQSLETARAMLGATRQGRQEESGRGEHLLVLLEDADALSLLLTAMSEALDEAPRQGACRTARIEAQHALGALAVDLRGVVGSLVRGTVPVPSSWDAERVTRVLQADGGLPEPARSQYSHVAGLLGRLREYSAVALDVASRLESSEPLPERDTKPLGLEPGRGRSGWKVLRDHLTPESVVFRHALRLGLMATVATALAEGLGLNHGYWVTITVIVVLQPYSGLTTEKGLQRVAGTFVGSVLAMGLVHVLPAQWLMLVAIVLLVCVSVSVRPLNFTVYQVLLAPALVLLAELQTGDWRLAGVRILNTLMGGALALVGIRLLWPSPEHARFAEEVARVLKADQGYLREVSRTPVPTEAALREARRKVGVALLSAEASFQRLLSEWRGPSKELEPGMALITYARRFTAAVTALAASRTWHQDSDVGPVVRYAADALEELSAALVARRVPSALEREAPGLEGTDALSRTQLSRLVRQLGVLHHAVERMPPALRASEDGATPAPA
;
A
#
# COMPACT_ATOMS: atom_id res chain seq x y z
N MET A 1 -37.71 -49.80 -9.55
CA MET A 1 -36.76 -50.22 -8.50
C MET A 1 -35.35 -49.87 -8.96
N ARG A 2 -34.59 -49.21 -8.07
CA ARG A 2 -33.19 -48.75 -8.16
C ARG A 2 -32.89 -47.60 -9.12
N GLY A 3 -32.62 -46.45 -8.50
CA GLY A 3 -32.16 -45.22 -9.12
C GLY A 3 -30.63 -45.12 -9.12
N ASP A 4 -30.16 -44.33 -10.08
CA ASP A 4 -28.78 -43.94 -10.29
C ASP A 4 -28.50 -42.66 -9.47
N GLY A 5 -27.48 -42.73 -8.60
CA GLY A 5 -27.00 -41.61 -7.81
C GLY A 5 -26.05 -40.75 -8.63
N GLY A 6 -26.49 -39.56 -9.02
CA GLY A 6 -25.62 -38.55 -9.62
C GLY A 6 -24.71 -37.90 -8.58
N GLU A 7 -23.42 -38.25 -8.62
CA GLU A 7 -22.35 -37.46 -8.02
C GLU A 7 -22.26 -36.10 -8.73
N THR A 8 -22.66 -35.04 -8.04
CA THR A 8 -22.40 -33.66 -8.46
C THR A 8 -20.98 -33.29 -8.07
N VAL A 9 -20.04 -33.54 -8.99
CA VAL A 9 -18.67 -33.02 -8.91
C VAL A 9 -18.77 -31.49 -8.91
N ALA A 10 -18.35 -30.88 -7.80
CA ALA A 10 -18.12 -29.44 -7.70
C ALA A 10 -17.03 -29.04 -8.71
N GLU A 11 -17.44 -28.48 -9.85
CA GLU A 11 -16.52 -27.95 -10.86
C GLU A 11 -15.68 -26.81 -10.27
N GLY A 12 -14.41 -27.15 -9.99
CA GLY A 12 -13.38 -26.23 -9.60
C GLY A 12 -12.94 -25.33 -10.76
N TRP A 13 -12.77 -24.05 -10.43
CA TRP A 13 -11.84 -23.09 -11.01
C TRP A 13 -11.47 -23.24 -12.51
N VAL A 14 -12.05 -22.38 -13.34
CA VAL A 14 -11.52 -22.09 -14.68
C VAL A 14 -10.59 -20.88 -14.55
N ALA A 15 -9.28 -21.10 -14.67
CA ALA A 15 -8.30 -20.04 -14.85
C ALA A 15 -8.76 -19.08 -15.96
N PRO A 16 -8.58 -17.75 -15.85
CA PRO A 16 -8.79 -16.87 -16.98
C PRO A 16 -7.79 -17.23 -18.08
N ARG A 17 -8.25 -17.98 -19.09
CA ARG A 17 -7.53 -18.19 -20.35
C ARG A 17 -7.55 -16.88 -21.12
N GLY A 18 -6.63 -15.98 -20.77
CA GLY A 18 -6.32 -14.82 -21.60
C GLY A 18 -5.78 -15.29 -22.95
N ARG A 19 -6.59 -15.17 -24.01
CA ARG A 19 -6.11 -15.22 -25.39
C ARG A 19 -5.15 -14.05 -25.62
N ALA A 20 -3.85 -14.35 -25.73
CA ALA A 20 -2.90 -13.54 -26.49
C ALA A 20 -1.60 -14.34 -26.68
N ALA A 21 -1.57 -15.15 -27.73
CA ALA A 21 -0.32 -15.61 -28.32
C ALA A 21 0.08 -14.61 -29.41
N ARG A 22 1.13 -13.81 -29.16
CA ARG A 22 2.18 -13.39 -30.12
C ARG A 22 3.12 -12.39 -29.43
N GLY A 23 4.37 -12.82 -29.25
CA GLY A 23 5.48 -12.03 -28.69
C GLY A 23 5.92 -12.52 -27.31
N HIS A 24 6.95 -13.37 -27.25
CA HIS A 24 7.57 -13.83 -26.01
C HIS A 24 8.37 -12.70 -25.33
N LEU A 25 7.68 -11.77 -24.70
CA LEU A 25 8.25 -11.02 -23.58
C LEU A 25 7.91 -11.80 -22.30
N PRO A 26 8.89 -12.07 -21.41
CA PRO A 26 8.59 -12.67 -20.12
C PRO A 26 7.49 -11.84 -19.43
N ARG A 27 6.48 -12.48 -18.82
CA ARG A 27 5.35 -11.79 -18.15
C ARG A 27 5.82 -10.67 -17.20
N HIS A 28 6.99 -10.85 -16.60
CA HIS A 28 7.69 -9.88 -15.77
C HIS A 28 8.05 -8.57 -16.49
N VAL A 29 8.45 -8.62 -17.77
CA VAL A 29 8.83 -7.42 -18.57
C VAL A 29 7.59 -6.68 -19.07
N ALA A 30 6.54 -7.41 -19.47
CA ALA A 30 5.28 -6.80 -19.90
C ALA A 30 4.56 -6.04 -18.77
N GLY A 31 4.80 -6.42 -17.51
CA GLY A 31 4.31 -5.71 -16.33
C GLY A 31 5.01 -4.37 -16.07
N LEU A 32 6.28 -4.21 -16.46
CA LEU A 32 7.10 -3.04 -16.13
C LEU A 32 6.56 -1.73 -16.73
N PHE A 33 5.88 -1.80 -17.87
CA PHE A 33 5.36 -0.64 -18.60
C PHE A 33 3.84 -0.45 -18.43
N ARG A 34 3.20 -1.16 -17.49
CA ARG A 34 1.77 -0.92 -17.19
C ARG A 34 1.61 0.42 -16.49
N PHE A 35 0.80 1.30 -17.07
CA PHE A 35 0.46 2.58 -16.47
C PHE A 35 -0.68 2.41 -15.48
N GLN A 36 -0.53 3.01 -14.29
CA GLN A 36 -1.64 3.16 -13.37
C GLN A 36 -2.60 4.26 -13.87
N PRO A 37 -3.92 4.07 -13.75
CA PRO A 37 -4.88 5.10 -14.10
C PRO A 37 -4.67 6.33 -13.21
N GLY A 38 -4.49 7.50 -13.82
CA GLY A 38 -4.22 8.75 -13.09
C GLY A 38 -3.75 9.88 -14.01
N ARG A 39 -3.64 11.09 -13.46
CA ARG A 39 -3.06 12.25 -14.17
C ARG A 39 -1.58 12.44 -13.80
N PRO A 40 -0.72 12.85 -14.74
CA PRO A 40 0.68 13.13 -14.43
C PRO A 40 0.79 14.28 -13.43
N ALA A 41 1.74 14.19 -12.52
CA ALA A 41 2.03 15.21 -11.51
C ALA A 41 2.87 16.37 -12.10
N ALA A 42 2.33 17.03 -13.14
CA ALA A 42 3.04 18.05 -13.91
C ALA A 42 3.62 19.18 -13.04
N ALA A 43 2.89 19.62 -12.01
CA ALA A 43 3.37 20.63 -11.08
C ALA A 43 4.59 20.18 -10.25
N ALA A 44 4.62 18.91 -9.82
CA ALA A 44 5.76 18.36 -9.09
C ALA A 44 6.97 18.19 -10.01
N GLY A 45 6.74 17.81 -11.26
CA GLY A 45 7.76 17.76 -12.31
C GLY A 45 8.38 19.13 -12.58
N LEU A 46 7.55 20.13 -12.89
CA LEU A 46 8.01 21.49 -13.17
C LEU A 46 8.79 22.06 -11.98
N ARG A 47 8.29 21.89 -10.76
CA ARG A 47 8.98 22.32 -9.54
C ARG A 47 10.36 21.68 -9.41
N THR A 48 10.47 20.38 -9.65
CA THR A 48 11.76 19.67 -9.54
C THR A 48 12.72 20.09 -10.64
N GLY A 49 12.20 20.31 -11.85
CA GLY A 49 12.97 20.89 -12.97
C GLY A 49 13.50 22.29 -12.65
N LEU A 50 12.68 23.17 -12.05
CA LEU A 50 13.10 24.52 -11.63
C LEU A 50 14.06 24.49 -10.44
N ALA A 51 13.87 23.57 -9.49
CA ALA A 51 14.75 23.40 -8.34
C ALA A 51 16.17 22.99 -8.75
N LEU A 52 16.31 22.18 -9.80
CA LEU A 52 17.59 21.80 -10.39
C LEU A 52 18.11 22.85 -11.38
N GLY A 53 17.26 23.30 -12.30
CA GLY A 53 17.64 24.09 -13.47
C GLY A 53 18.08 25.51 -13.16
N VAL A 54 17.41 26.20 -12.22
CA VAL A 54 17.77 27.59 -11.89
C VAL A 54 19.17 27.68 -11.26
N PRO A 55 19.53 26.88 -10.24
CA PRO A 55 20.89 26.90 -9.72
C PRO A 55 21.96 26.47 -10.74
N LEU A 56 21.66 25.50 -11.61
CA LEU A 56 22.59 25.10 -12.67
C LEU A 56 22.81 26.19 -13.72
N LEU A 57 21.75 26.93 -14.09
CA LEU A 57 21.85 28.08 -14.98
C LEU A 57 22.70 29.18 -14.35
N ILE A 58 22.47 29.48 -13.06
CA ILE A 58 23.28 30.45 -12.31
C ILE A 58 24.75 29.99 -12.25
N SER A 59 25.00 28.70 -12.00
CA SER A 59 26.36 28.12 -12.00
C SER A 59 27.05 28.31 -13.35
N ALA A 60 26.34 28.07 -14.46
CA ALA A 60 26.85 28.25 -15.81
C ALA A 60 27.12 29.74 -16.14
N LEU A 61 26.22 30.65 -15.76
CA LEU A 61 26.36 32.09 -16.00
C LEU A 61 27.50 32.72 -15.19
N LEU A 62 27.69 32.26 -13.95
CA LEU A 62 28.76 32.75 -13.07
C LEU A 62 30.11 32.07 -13.35
N SER A 63 30.16 31.08 -14.25
CA SER A 63 31.34 30.25 -14.50
C SER A 63 31.93 29.62 -13.23
N GLN A 64 31.07 29.32 -12.24
CA GLN A 64 31.46 28.72 -10.96
C GLN A 64 30.93 27.29 -10.87
N PRO A 65 31.77 26.25 -11.12
CA PRO A 65 31.32 24.85 -11.11
C PRO A 65 30.88 24.39 -9.72
N ALA A 66 31.41 24.99 -8.65
CA ALA A 66 31.01 24.68 -7.27
C ALA A 66 29.51 24.97 -7.01
N ALA A 67 28.92 25.97 -7.70
CA ALA A 67 27.51 26.29 -7.58
C ALA A 67 26.59 25.18 -8.15
N ALA A 68 27.10 24.24 -8.93
CA ALA A 68 26.32 23.10 -9.41
C ALA A 68 25.82 22.19 -8.27
N TRP A 69 26.51 22.20 -7.10
CA TRP A 69 26.04 21.53 -5.89
C TRP A 69 24.70 22.07 -5.39
N ALA A 70 24.39 23.35 -5.62
CA ALA A 70 23.07 23.90 -5.31
C ALA A 70 21.97 23.28 -6.19
N GLY A 71 22.26 22.99 -7.46
CA GLY A 71 21.33 22.29 -8.36
C GLY A 71 21.09 20.85 -7.91
N MET A 72 22.17 20.15 -7.56
CA MET A 72 22.10 18.78 -7.01
C MET A 72 21.28 18.75 -5.72
N ALA A 73 21.53 19.67 -4.79
CA ALA A 73 20.74 19.83 -3.56
C ALA A 73 19.26 20.10 -3.86
N GLY A 74 18.99 20.99 -4.82
CA GLY A 74 17.64 21.30 -5.26
C GLY A 74 16.87 20.07 -5.74
N LEU A 75 17.51 19.21 -6.55
CA LEU A 75 16.97 17.94 -7.00
C LEU A 75 16.70 16.97 -5.84
N PHE A 76 17.70 16.72 -4.98
CA PHE A 76 17.56 15.80 -3.86
C PHE A 76 16.45 16.23 -2.88
N VAL A 77 16.42 17.51 -2.51
CA VAL A 77 15.41 18.08 -1.61
C VAL A 77 14.02 18.04 -2.25
N ALA A 78 13.91 18.27 -3.56
CA ALA A 78 12.64 18.16 -4.29
C ALA A 78 12.13 16.70 -4.40
N LEU A 79 13.02 15.72 -4.51
CA LEU A 79 12.68 14.29 -4.59
C LEU A 79 12.18 13.69 -3.27
N VAL A 80 12.61 14.27 -2.14
CA VAL A 80 12.08 13.95 -0.79
C VAL A 80 10.64 14.41 -0.65
N ASP A 81 10.25 15.50 -1.32
CA ASP A 81 8.92 16.07 -1.23
C ASP A 81 7.88 15.24 -2.02
N LYS A 82 7.29 14.27 -1.32
CA LYS A 82 6.15 13.45 -1.77
C LYS A 82 4.82 14.21 -1.85
N GLY A 83 4.78 15.49 -1.48
CA GLY A 83 3.54 16.22 -1.27
C GLY A 83 2.92 15.93 0.11
N GLY A 84 1.70 16.45 0.32
CA GLY A 84 0.99 16.35 1.60
C GLY A 84 1.11 17.61 2.47
N PRO A 85 0.88 17.51 3.79
CA PRO A 85 0.82 18.66 4.69
C PRO A 85 2.12 19.45 4.74
N TYR A 86 2.01 20.78 4.85
CA TYR A 86 3.14 21.71 4.83
C TYR A 86 4.23 21.36 5.84
N ARG A 87 3.85 21.00 7.09
CA ARG A 87 4.81 20.65 8.15
C ARG A 87 5.64 19.42 7.82
N THR A 88 5.01 18.37 7.26
CA THR A 88 5.71 17.14 6.90
C THR A 88 6.68 17.39 5.74
N ARG A 89 6.27 18.19 4.75
CA ARG A 89 7.12 18.62 3.64
C ARG A 89 8.30 19.44 4.14
N ALA A 90 8.04 20.48 4.92
CA ALA A 90 9.07 21.36 5.48
C ALA A 90 10.07 20.60 6.37
N ARG A 91 9.59 19.66 7.22
CA ARG A 91 10.47 18.82 8.06
C ARG A 91 11.33 17.88 7.22
N ALA A 92 10.76 17.21 6.23
CA ALA A 92 11.50 16.27 5.39
C ALA A 92 12.53 16.98 4.51
N MET A 93 12.12 18.09 3.87
CA MET A 93 13.01 18.92 3.05
C MET A 93 14.10 19.58 3.89
N GLY A 94 13.75 20.16 5.04
CA GLY A 94 14.70 20.76 5.97
C GLY A 94 15.70 19.75 6.53
N ALA A 95 15.24 18.54 6.89
CA ALA A 95 16.12 17.46 7.33
C ALA A 95 17.10 17.06 6.22
N MET A 96 16.64 16.93 4.97
CA MET A 96 17.52 16.65 3.83
C MET A 96 18.55 17.77 3.61
N THR A 97 18.14 19.03 3.69
CA THR A 97 19.03 20.19 3.53
C THR A 97 20.12 20.24 4.60
N VAL A 98 19.75 20.11 5.89
CA VAL A 98 20.68 20.21 7.02
C VAL A 98 21.60 18.99 7.09
N LEU A 99 21.04 17.78 7.04
CA LEU A 99 21.85 16.55 7.11
C LEU A 99 22.73 16.39 5.87
N GLY A 100 22.24 16.78 4.69
CA GLY A 100 23.02 16.72 3.45
C GLY A 100 24.21 17.70 3.45
N ALA A 101 24.03 18.90 4.00
CA ALA A 101 25.14 19.84 4.19
C ALA A 101 26.16 19.31 5.21
N GLY A 102 25.68 18.68 6.30
CA GLY A 102 26.54 18.04 7.29
C GLY A 102 27.40 16.91 6.71
N VAL A 103 26.83 16.09 5.82
CA VAL A 103 27.56 15.02 5.10
C VAL A 103 28.75 15.58 4.33
N GLY A 104 28.57 16.69 3.60
CA GLY A 104 29.64 17.33 2.84
C GLY A 104 30.80 17.81 3.73
N LEU A 105 30.48 18.33 4.93
CA LEU A 105 31.49 18.79 5.90
C LEU A 105 32.28 17.62 6.52
N VAL A 106 31.61 16.52 6.86
CA VAL A 106 32.26 15.34 7.48
C VAL A 106 33.24 14.69 6.51
N ILE A 107 32.88 14.59 5.23
CA ILE A 107 33.69 13.94 4.19
C ILE A 107 34.90 14.79 3.78
N ALA A 108 34.85 16.11 3.96
CA ALA A 108 35.96 16.99 3.63
C ALA A 108 37.21 16.79 4.52
N LEU A 109 37.06 16.09 5.65
CA LEU A 109 38.18 15.71 6.49
C LEU A 109 39.05 14.67 5.77
N PRO A 110 40.37 14.90 5.62
CA PRO A 110 41.27 13.92 5.02
C PRO A 110 41.18 12.60 5.76
N SER A 111 40.85 11.55 5.01
CA SER A 111 40.44 10.25 5.53
C SER A 111 41.21 9.17 4.77
N PRO A 112 41.85 8.19 5.44
CA PRO A 112 42.43 7.05 4.75
C PRO A 112 41.32 6.12 4.26
N PHE A 113 41.58 5.38 3.17
CA PHE A 113 40.63 4.46 2.53
C PHE A 113 39.80 3.59 3.49
N TRP A 114 40.44 2.99 4.50
CA TRP A 114 39.74 2.13 5.46
C TRP A 114 38.73 2.89 6.33
N VAL A 115 38.95 4.18 6.60
CA VAL A 115 37.98 5.02 7.32
C VAL A 115 36.75 5.28 6.46
N ASP A 116 36.90 5.54 5.16
CA ASP A 116 35.76 5.75 4.25
C ASP A 116 34.90 4.49 4.12
N VAL A 117 35.53 3.32 4.06
CA VAL A 117 34.85 2.01 4.07
C VAL A 117 34.08 1.81 5.39
N VAL A 118 34.71 2.08 6.53
CA VAL A 118 34.06 1.94 7.85
C VAL A 118 32.92 2.96 8.03
N LEU A 119 33.12 4.21 7.59
CA LEU A 119 32.12 5.25 7.64
C LEU A 119 30.92 4.89 6.76
N THR A 120 31.15 4.29 5.59
CA THR A 120 30.10 3.77 4.70
C THR A 120 29.24 2.73 5.42
N LEU A 121 29.84 1.80 6.16
CA LEU A 121 29.09 0.79 6.91
C LEU A 121 28.13 1.45 7.91
N PHE A 122 28.63 2.34 8.75
CA PHE A 122 27.81 2.97 9.80
C PHE A 122 26.79 3.94 9.21
N TRP A 123 27.18 4.79 8.26
CA TRP A 123 26.30 5.79 7.67
C TRP A 123 25.17 5.18 6.85
N VAL A 124 25.49 4.23 5.96
CA VAL A 124 24.47 3.59 5.12
C VAL A 124 23.55 2.71 5.96
N THR A 125 24.06 2.05 7.01
CA THR A 125 23.21 1.31 7.96
C THR A 125 22.24 2.26 8.69
N ALA A 126 22.73 3.40 9.21
CA ALA A 126 21.89 4.40 9.88
C ALA A 126 20.80 4.95 8.93
N CYS A 127 21.19 5.25 7.69
CA CYS A 127 20.26 5.67 6.63
C CYS A 127 19.22 4.60 6.29
N GLY A 128 19.62 3.33 6.21
CA GLY A 128 18.71 2.20 6.02
C GLY A 128 17.72 2.05 7.18
N PHE A 129 18.17 2.32 8.41
CA PHE A 129 17.35 2.24 9.61
C PHE A 129 16.31 3.37 9.70
N ALA A 130 16.52 4.51 9.02
CA ALA A 130 15.56 5.61 8.98
C ALA A 130 14.15 5.17 8.53
N ARG A 131 14.04 4.07 7.78
CA ARG A 131 12.77 3.47 7.38
C ARG A 131 11.89 3.00 8.55
N SER A 132 12.46 2.75 9.73
CA SER A 132 11.70 2.42 10.95
C SER A 132 10.75 3.53 11.37
N PHE A 133 11.06 4.79 11.03
CA PHE A 133 10.22 5.96 11.33
C PHE A 133 9.16 6.23 10.25
N GLY A 134 9.07 5.37 9.23
CA GLY A 134 8.10 5.43 8.15
C GLY A 134 8.70 5.67 6.77
N ASP A 135 7.83 5.78 5.76
CA ASP A 135 8.25 5.84 4.36
C ASP A 135 8.95 7.14 3.95
N THR A 136 8.62 8.28 4.58
CA THR A 136 9.28 9.56 4.26
C THR A 136 10.70 9.62 4.83
N PRO A 137 10.93 9.34 6.13
CA PRO A 137 12.28 9.18 6.66
C PRO A 137 13.10 8.11 5.92
N GLY A 138 12.50 7.00 5.50
CA GLY A 138 13.18 5.99 4.67
C GLY A 138 13.66 6.52 3.31
N ILE A 139 12.91 7.41 2.65
CA ILE A 139 13.35 8.07 1.40
C ILE A 139 14.49 9.04 1.68
N VAL A 140 14.37 9.84 2.75
CA VAL A 140 15.42 10.78 3.18
C VAL A 140 16.72 10.03 3.44
N GLY A 141 16.66 8.93 4.22
CA GLY A 141 17.81 8.06 4.46
C GLY A 141 18.43 7.52 3.18
N MET A 142 17.63 6.96 2.27
CA MET A 142 18.14 6.46 0.98
C MET A 142 18.83 7.55 0.14
N LEU A 143 18.27 8.77 0.09
CA LEU A 143 18.84 9.88 -0.65
C LEU A 143 20.09 10.46 0.03
N LEU A 144 20.14 10.51 1.37
CA LEU A 144 21.33 10.87 2.14
C LEU A 144 22.45 9.85 1.97
N ALA A 145 22.14 8.55 1.90
CA ALA A 145 23.13 7.51 1.61
C ALA A 145 23.72 7.68 0.20
N ASN A 146 22.89 7.97 -0.80
CA ASN A 146 23.37 8.26 -2.15
C ASN A 146 24.23 9.53 -2.19
N LEU A 147 23.80 10.60 -1.52
CA LEU A 147 24.56 11.85 -1.44
C LEU A 147 25.92 11.63 -0.79
N PHE A 148 25.96 10.88 0.32
CA PHE A 148 27.19 10.50 1.01
C PHE A 148 28.19 9.80 0.08
N VAL A 149 27.73 8.82 -0.70
CA VAL A 149 28.58 8.10 -1.67
C VAL A 149 29.09 9.02 -2.78
N VAL A 150 28.27 9.95 -3.28
CA VAL A 150 28.72 10.93 -4.29
C VAL A 150 29.76 11.89 -3.69
N SER A 151 29.56 12.34 -2.46
CA SER A 151 30.48 13.23 -1.76
C SER A 151 31.82 12.55 -1.48
N LEU A 152 31.85 11.26 -1.14
CA LEU A 152 33.10 10.49 -0.99
C LEU A 152 33.87 10.40 -2.31
N ALA A 153 33.18 10.22 -3.42
CA ALA A 153 33.81 10.06 -4.73
C ALA A 153 34.37 11.37 -5.32
N LEU A 154 33.82 12.52 -4.91
CA LEU A 154 34.21 13.85 -5.39
C LEU A 154 34.63 14.76 -4.21
N PRO A 155 35.72 14.41 -3.50
CA PRO A 155 36.11 15.12 -2.29
C PRO A 155 36.60 16.53 -2.63
N GLN A 156 35.99 17.54 -2.01
CA GLN A 156 36.49 18.91 -2.04
C GLN A 156 37.59 19.05 -1.00
N ARG A 157 38.83 19.25 -1.44
CA ARG A 157 39.99 19.35 -0.54
C ARG A 157 40.07 20.75 0.07
N GLY A 158 40.05 20.82 1.39
CA GLY A 158 40.23 22.05 2.17
C GLY A 158 38.94 22.50 2.89
N PRO A 159 39.06 23.07 4.10
CA PRO A 159 37.91 23.44 4.92
C PRO A 159 37.02 24.52 4.26
N GLU A 160 37.63 25.43 3.49
CA GLU A 160 36.92 26.48 2.77
C GLU A 160 36.04 25.90 1.65
N ALA A 161 36.59 24.99 0.82
CA ALA A 161 35.84 24.37 -0.26
C ALA A 161 34.68 23.51 0.26
N ALA A 162 34.89 22.83 1.38
CA ALA A 162 33.86 22.06 2.08
C ALA A 162 32.74 22.95 2.61
N LEU A 163 33.09 24.07 3.25
CA LEU A 163 32.14 25.05 3.76
C LEU A 163 31.34 25.67 2.61
N MET A 164 32.01 25.97 1.50
CA MET A 164 31.39 26.50 0.29
C MET A 164 30.41 25.50 -0.33
N GLN A 165 30.79 24.22 -0.44
CA GLN A 165 29.91 23.16 -0.91
C GLN A 165 28.69 23.01 0.00
N ALA A 166 28.88 23.02 1.31
CA ALA A 166 27.79 22.98 2.28
C ALA A 166 26.87 24.20 2.15
N ALA A 167 27.43 25.40 1.95
CA ALA A 167 26.68 26.63 1.73
C ALA A 167 25.84 26.56 0.44
N TYR A 168 26.42 26.12 -0.68
CA TYR A 168 25.66 25.89 -1.92
C TYR A 168 24.59 24.83 -1.75
N PHE A 169 24.86 23.76 -1.00
CA PHE A 169 23.88 22.73 -0.72
C PHE A 169 22.69 23.29 0.09
N VAL A 170 22.97 24.08 1.13
CA VAL A 170 21.94 24.77 1.91
C VAL A 170 21.15 25.75 1.04
N ALA A 171 21.82 26.56 0.20
CA ALA A 171 21.17 27.50 -0.69
C ALA A 171 20.23 26.80 -1.69
N GLY A 172 20.68 25.72 -2.32
CA GLY A 172 19.86 24.90 -3.21
C GLY A 172 18.68 24.23 -2.51
N GLY A 173 18.88 23.76 -1.27
CA GLY A 173 17.82 23.21 -0.44
C GLY A 173 16.78 24.25 -0.03
N LEU A 174 17.21 25.45 0.38
CA LEU A 174 16.34 26.58 0.69
C LEU A 174 15.56 27.05 -0.53
N TRP A 175 16.19 27.10 -1.71
CA TRP A 175 15.52 27.40 -2.97
C TRP A 175 14.42 26.37 -3.28
N SER A 176 14.73 25.08 -3.17
CA SER A 176 13.76 24.01 -3.36
C SER A 176 12.60 24.11 -2.36
N MET A 177 12.90 24.42 -1.10
CA MET A 177 11.89 24.69 -0.06
C MET A 177 11.04 25.90 -0.41
N PHE A 178 11.61 26.99 -0.87
CA PHE A 178 10.87 28.19 -1.29
C PHE A 178 9.91 27.88 -2.45
N LEU A 179 10.38 27.19 -3.49
CA LEU A 179 9.53 26.73 -4.61
C LEU A 179 8.37 25.84 -4.12
N ALA A 180 8.66 24.93 -3.19
CA ALA A 180 7.70 23.93 -2.70
C ALA A 180 6.70 24.49 -1.68
N LEU A 181 7.13 25.41 -0.83
CA LEU A 181 6.39 25.88 0.33
C LEU A 181 5.73 27.25 0.09
N VAL A 182 6.38 28.15 -0.65
CA VAL A 182 5.93 29.55 -0.81
C VAL A 182 5.27 29.78 -2.17
N LEU A 183 5.92 29.38 -3.27
CA LEU A 183 5.43 29.68 -4.63
C LEU A 183 4.28 28.79 -5.09
N TRP A 184 4.14 27.59 -4.53
CA TRP A 184 3.04 26.66 -4.85
C TRP A 184 2.20 26.26 -3.62
N PRO A 185 1.49 27.19 -2.95
CA PRO A 185 0.49 26.82 -1.96
C PRO A 185 -0.71 26.18 -2.69
N LEU A 186 -0.91 24.86 -2.51
CA LEU A 186 -2.06 24.13 -3.04
C LEU A 186 -2.90 23.61 -1.88
N ARG A 187 -4.09 24.22 -1.68
CA ARG A 187 -5.24 23.74 -0.90
C ARG A 187 -4.90 22.64 0.14
N PRO A 188 -4.58 22.98 1.40
CA PRO A 188 -4.10 22.03 2.43
C PRO A 188 -4.95 20.78 2.59
N TYR A 189 -6.26 20.89 2.40
CA TYR A 189 -7.22 19.80 2.49
C TYR A 189 -7.41 19.00 1.20
N ARG A 190 -6.86 19.43 0.05
CA ARG A 190 -7.03 18.76 -1.24
C ARG A 190 -6.48 17.33 -1.24
N PRO A 191 -5.30 17.03 -0.69
CA PRO A 191 -4.83 15.64 -0.62
C PRO A 191 -5.75 14.75 0.21
N ALA A 192 -6.29 15.26 1.32
CA ALA A 192 -7.27 14.54 2.14
C ALA A 192 -8.61 14.37 1.40
N ARG A 193 -9.12 15.43 0.74
CA ARG A 193 -10.33 15.37 -0.11
C ARG A 193 -10.21 14.32 -1.21
N LEU A 194 -9.08 14.29 -1.92
CA LEU A 194 -8.84 13.32 -3.00
C LEU A 194 -8.72 11.89 -2.47
N ALA A 195 -8.09 11.71 -1.30
CA ALA A 195 -8.00 10.39 -0.68
C ALA A 195 -9.37 9.87 -0.21
N ILE A 196 -10.19 10.74 0.41
CA ILE A 196 -11.57 10.39 0.79
C ILE A 196 -12.43 10.16 -0.45
N ALA A 197 -12.28 10.98 -1.51
CA ALA A 197 -12.97 10.77 -2.78
C ALA A 197 -12.65 9.40 -3.39
N ALA A 198 -11.39 8.93 -3.31
CA ALA A 198 -11.03 7.59 -3.74
C ALA A 198 -11.73 6.48 -2.91
N CYS A 199 -12.01 6.70 -1.63
CA CYS A 199 -12.82 5.77 -0.83
C CYS A 199 -14.27 5.71 -1.34
N TYR A 200 -14.89 6.87 -1.60
CA TYR A 200 -16.25 6.91 -2.13
C TYR A 200 -16.36 6.36 -3.55
N GLU A 201 -15.33 6.52 -4.39
CA GLU A 201 -15.28 5.91 -5.72
C GLU A 201 -15.22 4.38 -5.64
N GLU A 202 -14.36 3.81 -4.78
CA GLU A 202 -14.31 2.35 -4.58
C GLU A 202 -15.60 1.79 -3.96
N LEU A 203 -16.29 2.57 -3.10
CA LEU A 203 -17.62 2.21 -2.60
C LEU A 203 -18.69 2.21 -3.70
N ALA A 204 -18.67 3.22 -4.58
CA ALA A 204 -19.60 3.31 -5.70
C ALA A 204 -19.39 2.15 -6.68
N ASP A 205 -18.14 1.85 -7.02
CA ASP A 205 -17.79 0.71 -7.88
C ASP A 205 -18.13 -0.64 -7.23
N ALA A 206 -18.04 -0.74 -5.91
CA ALA A 206 -18.49 -1.92 -5.18
C ALA A 206 -20.01 -2.06 -5.20
N ALA A 207 -20.76 -0.98 -4.98
CA ALA A 207 -22.22 -0.99 -5.04
C ALA A 207 -22.73 -1.35 -6.45
N ASP A 208 -22.15 -0.76 -7.50
CA ASP A 208 -22.47 -1.11 -8.90
C ASP A 208 -22.12 -2.55 -9.24
N ALA A 209 -20.98 -3.05 -8.74
CA ALA A 209 -20.60 -4.43 -8.99
C ALA A 209 -21.62 -5.41 -8.41
N VAL A 210 -22.15 -5.14 -7.21
CA VAL A 210 -23.19 -5.98 -6.57
C VAL A 210 -24.54 -5.79 -7.25
N ALA A 211 -24.89 -4.56 -7.65
CA ALA A 211 -26.07 -4.26 -8.44
C ALA A 211 -26.08 -5.03 -9.77
N GLY A 212 -24.92 -5.18 -10.41
CA GLY A 212 -24.73 -5.93 -11.66
C GLY A 212 -24.53 -7.44 -11.52
N TRP A 213 -24.69 -8.03 -10.32
CA TRP A 213 -24.57 -9.48 -10.17
C TRP A 213 -25.66 -10.23 -10.95
N PRO A 214 -25.31 -11.37 -11.58
CA PRO A 214 -26.27 -12.13 -12.36
C PRO A 214 -27.41 -12.66 -11.46
N MET A 215 -28.62 -12.65 -11.99
CA MET A 215 -29.82 -13.16 -11.29
C MET A 215 -29.77 -14.68 -11.11
N GLU A 216 -29.12 -15.37 -12.05
CA GLU A 216 -28.95 -16.82 -12.08
C GLU A 216 -27.47 -17.17 -12.32
N GLY A 217 -26.99 -18.26 -11.72
CA GLY A 217 -25.59 -18.72 -11.84
C GLY A 217 -24.75 -18.52 -10.57
N PRO A 218 -23.44 -18.85 -10.61
CA PRO A 218 -22.58 -18.88 -9.44
C PRO A 218 -22.35 -17.49 -8.84
N SER A 219 -22.23 -17.46 -7.50
CA SER A 219 -21.86 -16.27 -6.72
C SER A 219 -20.58 -15.61 -7.24
N ARG A 220 -20.57 -14.27 -7.29
CA ARG A 220 -19.35 -13.49 -7.52
C ARG A 220 -18.67 -13.02 -6.23
N ALA A 221 -19.27 -13.22 -5.06
CA ALA A 221 -18.78 -12.72 -3.77
C ALA A 221 -17.41 -13.29 -3.37
N GLY A 222 -17.09 -14.51 -3.81
CA GLY A 222 -15.81 -15.18 -3.56
C GLY A 222 -14.79 -15.11 -4.70
N THR A 223 -15.06 -14.33 -5.75
CA THR A 223 -14.13 -14.23 -6.90
C THR A 223 -12.90 -13.41 -6.56
N TRP A 224 -11.80 -13.66 -7.27
CA TRP A 224 -10.56 -12.89 -7.14
C TRP A 224 -10.78 -11.37 -7.30
N GLU A 225 -11.72 -10.96 -8.16
CA GLU A 225 -12.08 -9.55 -8.34
C GLU A 225 -12.72 -8.95 -7.09
N ALA A 226 -13.59 -9.69 -6.38
CA ALA A 226 -14.17 -9.25 -5.12
C ALA A 226 -13.12 -9.13 -4.01
N VAL A 227 -12.15 -10.06 -3.97
CA VAL A 227 -10.99 -9.99 -3.07
C VAL A 227 -10.17 -8.73 -3.34
N GLN A 228 -9.79 -8.48 -4.59
CA GLN A 228 -9.03 -7.28 -4.94
C GLN A 228 -9.80 -5.99 -4.62
N ARG A 229 -11.12 -5.95 -4.81
CA ARG A 229 -11.93 -4.76 -4.52
C ARG A 229 -11.94 -4.40 -3.04
N ALA A 230 -12.21 -5.36 -2.15
CA ALA A 230 -12.19 -5.07 -0.72
C ALA A 230 -10.76 -4.78 -0.18
N ALA A 231 -9.71 -5.30 -0.83
CA ALA A 231 -8.33 -4.88 -0.54
C ALA A 231 -8.09 -3.41 -0.90
N ARG A 232 -8.53 -2.99 -2.11
CA ARG A 232 -8.45 -1.59 -2.55
C ARG A 232 -9.22 -0.65 -1.63
N MET A 233 -10.44 -1.03 -1.23
CA MET A 233 -11.25 -0.24 -0.30
C MET A 233 -10.56 -0.06 1.06
N ARG A 234 -9.95 -1.12 1.62
CA ARG A 234 -9.22 -0.97 2.88
C ARG A 234 -7.98 -0.09 2.73
N GLN A 235 -7.24 -0.28 1.65
CA GLN A 235 -6.05 0.53 1.34
C GLN A 235 -6.40 2.02 1.18
N SER A 236 -7.52 2.34 0.52
CA SER A 236 -7.98 3.71 0.34
C SER A 236 -8.36 4.34 1.68
N LEU A 237 -9.09 3.63 2.56
CA LEU A 237 -9.44 4.11 3.90
C LEU A 237 -8.21 4.41 4.76
N GLU A 238 -7.21 3.52 4.78
CA GLU A 238 -5.96 3.76 5.53
C GLU A 238 -5.18 4.96 4.97
N THR A 239 -5.13 5.09 3.65
CA THR A 239 -4.51 6.24 2.99
C THR A 239 -5.22 7.54 3.35
N ALA A 240 -6.56 7.56 3.30
CA ALA A 240 -7.36 8.72 3.66
C ALA A 240 -7.19 9.12 5.14
N ARG A 241 -7.17 8.14 6.06
CA ARG A 241 -6.88 8.38 7.48
C ARG A 241 -5.49 8.97 7.71
N ALA A 242 -4.47 8.40 7.07
CA ALA A 242 -3.10 8.91 7.19
C ALA A 242 -2.99 10.35 6.69
N MET A 243 -3.61 10.67 5.55
CA MET A 243 -3.61 12.01 4.96
C MET A 243 -4.39 13.02 5.80
N LEU A 244 -5.58 12.65 6.29
CA LEU A 244 -6.39 13.52 7.14
C LEU A 244 -5.73 13.76 8.50
N GLY A 245 -5.18 12.72 9.13
CA GLY A 245 -4.47 12.82 10.41
C GLY A 245 -3.23 13.69 10.32
N ALA A 246 -2.42 13.52 9.26
CA ALA A 246 -1.26 14.37 9.02
C ALA A 246 -1.66 15.84 8.76
N THR A 247 -2.85 16.09 8.22
CA THR A 247 -3.39 17.45 8.00
C THR A 247 -3.90 18.08 9.30
N ARG A 248 -4.58 17.30 10.18
CA ARG A 248 -5.15 17.79 11.45
C ARG A 248 -4.12 18.01 12.58
N GLN A 249 -3.03 17.22 12.65
CA GLN A 249 -1.98 17.38 13.67
C GLN A 249 -1.31 18.77 13.68
N GLY A 250 -1.48 19.58 12.63
CA GLY A 250 -0.92 20.93 12.56
C GLY A 250 -1.89 22.07 12.86
N ARG A 251 -3.21 21.80 12.97
CA ARG A 251 -4.29 22.81 12.96
C ARG A 251 -5.51 22.34 13.77
N GLN A 252 -5.31 21.88 15.01
CA GLN A 252 -6.40 21.37 15.85
C GLN A 252 -7.45 22.43 16.22
N GLU A 253 -7.10 23.71 16.17
CA GLU A 253 -7.94 24.82 16.65
C GLU A 253 -8.77 25.49 15.54
N GLU A 254 -8.50 25.19 14.26
CA GLU A 254 -9.14 25.86 13.13
C GLU A 254 -9.52 24.86 12.04
N SER A 255 -10.82 24.52 11.95
CA SER A 255 -11.59 24.53 10.71
C SER A 255 -12.67 23.44 10.73
N GLY A 256 -13.94 23.86 10.71
CA GLY A 256 -15.08 22.96 10.47
C GLY A 256 -14.88 22.07 9.22
N ARG A 257 -14.08 22.48 8.21
CA ARG A 257 -13.77 21.63 7.04
C ARG A 257 -13.00 20.35 7.39
N GLY A 258 -12.10 20.38 8.38
CA GLY A 258 -11.39 19.19 8.84
C GLY A 258 -12.30 18.21 9.59
N GLU A 259 -13.39 18.73 10.18
CA GLU A 259 -14.44 17.94 10.81
C GLU A 259 -15.37 17.32 9.79
N HIS A 260 -15.85 18.09 8.79
CA HIS A 260 -16.61 17.55 7.66
C HIS A 260 -15.88 16.38 6.98
N LEU A 261 -14.57 16.52 6.72
CA LEU A 261 -13.77 15.44 6.12
C LEU A 261 -13.59 14.23 7.06
N LEU A 262 -13.60 14.43 8.37
CA LEU A 262 -13.54 13.32 9.32
C LEU A 262 -14.88 12.57 9.35
N VAL A 263 -16.00 13.29 9.37
CA VAL A 263 -17.34 12.68 9.29
C VAL A 263 -17.47 11.88 8.00
N LEU A 264 -17.09 12.44 6.84
CA LEU A 264 -17.10 11.70 5.57
C LEU A 264 -16.21 10.46 5.59
N LEU A 265 -15.07 10.51 6.28
CA LEU A 265 -14.18 9.35 6.39
C LEU A 265 -14.75 8.27 7.32
N GLU A 266 -15.42 8.67 8.39
CA GLU A 266 -16.13 7.75 9.29
C GLU A 266 -17.34 7.12 8.59
N ASP A 267 -18.11 7.91 7.84
CA ASP A 267 -19.22 7.45 7.01
C ASP A 267 -18.74 6.48 5.94
N ALA A 268 -17.61 6.74 5.27
CA ALA A 268 -17.04 5.81 4.30
C ALA A 268 -16.67 4.45 4.92
N ASP A 269 -16.16 4.42 6.15
CA ASP A 269 -15.85 3.17 6.86
C ASP A 269 -17.14 2.42 7.27
N ALA A 270 -18.17 3.15 7.72
CA ALA A 270 -19.48 2.58 8.04
C ALA A 270 -20.19 2.02 6.79
N LEU A 271 -20.19 2.77 5.69
CA LEU A 271 -20.72 2.32 4.39
C LEU A 271 -19.98 1.08 3.89
N SER A 272 -18.66 1.00 4.09
CA SER A 272 -17.89 -0.18 3.70
C SER A 272 -18.31 -1.45 4.45
N LEU A 273 -18.62 -1.32 5.76
CA LEU A 273 -19.11 -2.39 6.60
C LEU A 273 -20.48 -2.87 6.13
N LEU A 274 -21.41 -1.92 5.97
CA LEU A 274 -22.78 -2.20 5.56
C LEU A 274 -22.83 -2.81 4.15
N LEU A 275 -22.00 -2.33 3.22
CA LEU A 275 -21.93 -2.88 1.87
C LEU A 275 -21.32 -4.28 1.85
N THR A 276 -20.38 -4.57 2.74
CA THR A 276 -19.84 -5.94 2.92
C THR A 276 -20.93 -6.87 3.44
N ALA A 277 -21.61 -6.49 4.52
CA ALA A 277 -22.73 -7.26 5.08
C ALA A 277 -23.86 -7.44 4.06
N MET A 278 -24.17 -6.40 3.27
CA MET A 278 -25.15 -6.42 2.19
C MET A 278 -24.78 -7.44 1.10
N SER A 279 -23.52 -7.39 0.64
CA SER A 279 -23.02 -8.30 -0.38
C SER A 279 -23.13 -9.76 0.08
N GLU A 280 -22.85 -10.02 1.36
CA GLU A 280 -22.97 -11.34 1.95
C GLU A 280 -24.42 -11.79 2.13
N ALA A 281 -25.30 -10.90 2.59
CA ALA A 281 -26.72 -11.20 2.76
C ALA A 281 -27.40 -11.49 1.41
N LEU A 282 -27.09 -10.69 0.38
CA LEU A 282 -27.58 -10.92 -0.98
C LEU A 282 -27.01 -12.18 -1.63
N ASP A 283 -25.80 -12.60 -1.28
CA ASP A 283 -25.22 -13.81 -1.86
C ASP A 283 -25.94 -15.09 -1.38
N GLU A 284 -26.28 -15.11 -0.08
CA GLU A 284 -26.96 -16.23 0.59
C GLU A 284 -28.47 -16.25 0.32
N ALA A 285 -29.08 -15.07 0.08
CA ALA A 285 -30.50 -14.94 -0.18
C ALA A 285 -30.97 -15.85 -1.34
N PRO A 286 -32.09 -16.59 -1.18
CA PRO A 286 -32.62 -17.44 -2.25
C PRO A 286 -32.92 -16.63 -3.50
N ARG A 287 -32.74 -17.25 -4.66
CA ARG A 287 -32.80 -16.56 -5.98
C ARG A 287 -34.05 -16.88 -6.79
N GLN A 288 -34.87 -17.82 -6.34
CA GLN A 288 -35.97 -18.40 -7.13
C GLN A 288 -37.33 -17.77 -6.79
N GLY A 289 -38.25 -17.78 -7.76
CA GLY A 289 -39.65 -17.38 -7.55
C GLY A 289 -39.81 -15.94 -7.06
N ALA A 290 -40.64 -15.74 -6.03
CA ALA A 290 -40.94 -14.43 -5.43
C ALA A 290 -39.69 -13.71 -4.87
N CYS A 291 -38.59 -14.41 -4.60
CA CYS A 291 -37.32 -13.81 -4.18
C CYS A 291 -36.66 -12.97 -5.27
N ARG A 292 -36.93 -13.27 -6.55
CA ARG A 292 -36.35 -12.56 -7.70
C ARG A 292 -36.75 -11.09 -7.69
N THR A 293 -38.01 -10.79 -7.39
CA THR A 293 -38.52 -9.41 -7.31
C THR A 293 -37.84 -8.64 -6.18
N ALA A 294 -37.72 -9.24 -4.99
CA ALA A 294 -37.02 -8.62 -3.86
C ALA A 294 -35.54 -8.35 -4.18
N ARG A 295 -34.88 -9.28 -4.89
CA ARG A 295 -33.49 -9.12 -5.34
C ARG A 295 -33.33 -7.98 -6.35
N ILE A 296 -34.23 -7.87 -7.33
CA ILE A 296 -34.21 -6.78 -8.33
C ILE A 296 -34.32 -5.42 -7.64
N GLU A 297 -35.27 -5.27 -6.71
CA GLU A 297 -35.44 -4.02 -5.96
C GLU A 297 -34.20 -3.70 -5.11
N ALA A 298 -33.59 -4.71 -4.48
CA ALA A 298 -32.34 -4.52 -3.74
C ALA A 298 -31.17 -4.10 -4.65
N GLN A 299 -31.05 -4.67 -5.84
CA GLN A 299 -30.01 -4.32 -6.80
C GLN A 299 -30.23 -2.93 -7.43
N HIS A 300 -31.48 -2.54 -7.70
CA HIS A 300 -31.81 -1.17 -8.12
C HIS A 300 -31.45 -0.14 -7.05
N ALA A 301 -31.75 -0.44 -5.78
CA ALA A 301 -31.37 0.39 -4.64
C ALA A 301 -29.84 0.56 -4.54
N LEU A 302 -29.07 -0.51 -4.77
CA LEU A 302 -27.60 -0.45 -4.80
C LEU A 302 -27.05 0.37 -5.97
N GLY A 303 -27.66 0.29 -7.15
CA GLY A 303 -27.30 1.14 -8.29
C GLY A 303 -27.55 2.63 -8.00
N ALA A 304 -28.66 2.95 -7.34
CA ALA A 304 -28.95 4.33 -6.92
C ALA A 304 -27.99 4.82 -5.83
N LEU A 305 -27.65 3.96 -4.85
CA LEU A 305 -26.60 4.25 -3.87
C LEU A 305 -25.26 4.59 -4.56
N ALA A 306 -24.88 3.86 -5.61
CA ALA A 306 -23.65 4.17 -6.35
C ALA A 306 -23.67 5.56 -6.99
N VAL A 307 -24.83 6.04 -7.45
CA VAL A 307 -25.01 7.40 -7.97
C VAL A 307 -24.81 8.45 -6.86
N ASP A 308 -25.41 8.24 -5.69
CA ASP A 308 -25.24 9.13 -4.52
C ASP A 308 -23.78 9.25 -4.11
N LEU A 309 -23.07 8.12 -4.02
CA LEU A 309 -21.66 8.07 -3.63
C LEU A 309 -20.77 8.81 -4.64
N ARG A 310 -21.07 8.70 -5.95
CA ARG A 310 -20.38 9.50 -6.99
C ARG A 310 -20.74 10.99 -6.92
N GLY A 311 -21.93 11.33 -6.43
CA GLY A 311 -22.29 12.70 -6.06
C GLY A 311 -21.30 13.28 -5.04
N VAL A 312 -21.03 12.55 -3.96
CA VAL A 312 -20.02 12.92 -2.93
C VAL A 312 -18.62 13.07 -3.54
N VAL A 313 -18.21 12.18 -4.44
CA VAL A 313 -16.94 12.30 -5.19
C VAL A 313 -16.89 13.60 -6.00
N GLY A 314 -17.98 13.95 -6.68
CA GLY A 314 -18.13 15.22 -7.39
C GLY A 314 -17.86 16.42 -6.49
N SER A 315 -18.45 16.45 -5.30
CA SER A 315 -18.24 17.49 -4.30
C SER A 315 -16.79 17.55 -3.80
N LEU A 316 -16.19 16.39 -3.49
CA LEU A 316 -14.82 16.32 -2.98
C LEU A 316 -13.76 16.71 -4.03
N VAL A 317 -13.96 16.36 -5.30
CA VAL A 317 -12.98 16.61 -6.38
C VAL A 317 -13.20 17.96 -7.06
N ARG A 318 -14.47 18.26 -7.42
CA ARG A 318 -14.84 19.41 -8.25
C ARG A 318 -15.52 20.55 -7.48
N GLY A 319 -15.98 20.30 -6.25
CA GLY A 319 -16.75 21.29 -5.48
C GLY A 319 -18.19 21.44 -5.99
N THR A 320 -18.74 20.42 -6.66
CA THR A 320 -20.14 20.43 -7.11
C THR A 320 -21.08 20.13 -5.95
N VAL A 321 -22.24 20.77 -5.90
CA VAL A 321 -23.31 20.40 -4.96
C VAL A 321 -23.92 19.08 -5.45
N PRO A 322 -23.98 18.03 -4.62
CA PRO A 322 -24.51 16.76 -5.06
C PRO A 322 -26.04 16.81 -5.11
N VAL A 323 -26.65 16.14 -6.09
CA VAL A 323 -28.10 15.99 -6.19
C VAL A 323 -28.46 14.60 -5.69
N PRO A 324 -29.21 14.46 -4.57
CA PRO A 324 -29.58 13.14 -4.04
C PRO A 324 -30.44 12.38 -5.03
N SER A 325 -30.16 11.09 -5.23
CA SER A 325 -31.06 10.21 -5.96
C SER A 325 -32.24 9.81 -5.06
N SER A 326 -33.46 9.95 -5.54
CA SER A 326 -34.67 9.58 -4.79
C SER A 326 -34.93 8.08 -4.91
N TRP A 327 -34.14 7.24 -4.21
CA TRP A 327 -34.37 5.80 -4.17
C TRP A 327 -34.98 5.36 -2.84
N ASP A 328 -35.96 4.47 -2.93
CA ASP A 328 -36.79 4.03 -1.81
C ASP A 328 -36.32 2.67 -1.28
N ALA A 329 -35.67 2.70 -0.11
CA ALA A 329 -35.20 1.49 0.58
C ALA A 329 -36.36 0.60 1.06
N GLU A 330 -37.57 1.14 1.20
CA GLU A 330 -38.74 0.40 1.67
C GLU A 330 -39.38 -0.46 0.56
N ARG A 331 -38.94 -0.32 -0.69
CA ARG A 331 -39.44 -1.17 -1.80
C ARG A 331 -39.25 -2.64 -1.52
N VAL A 332 -38.09 -3.03 -0.96
CA VAL A 332 -37.84 -4.43 -0.56
C VAL A 332 -38.81 -4.84 0.55
N THR A 333 -39.02 -3.99 1.56
CA THR A 333 -39.98 -4.22 2.64
C THR A 333 -41.42 -4.39 2.13
N ARG A 334 -41.83 -3.58 1.15
CA ARG A 334 -43.16 -3.69 0.53
C ARG A 334 -43.32 -5.01 -0.24
N VAL A 335 -42.29 -5.49 -0.92
CA VAL A 335 -42.28 -6.82 -1.56
C VAL A 335 -42.40 -7.93 -0.50
N LEU A 336 -41.76 -7.78 0.66
CA LEU A 336 -41.87 -8.74 1.77
C LEU A 336 -43.30 -8.81 2.35
N GLN A 337 -44.02 -7.68 2.35
CA GLN A 337 -45.36 -7.52 2.95
C GLN A 337 -46.52 -7.81 1.97
N ALA A 338 -46.24 -8.01 0.68
CA ALA A 338 -47.27 -8.27 -0.33
C ALA A 338 -47.93 -9.65 -0.17
N ASP A 339 -49.19 -9.78 -0.63
CA ASP A 339 -49.99 -11.00 -0.54
C ASP A 339 -49.32 -12.19 -1.25
N GLY A 340 -49.23 -13.35 -0.57
CA GLY A 340 -48.49 -14.53 -1.03
C GLY A 340 -47.02 -14.60 -0.58
N GLY A 341 -46.68 -13.90 0.51
CA GLY A 341 -45.31 -13.63 0.98
C GLY A 341 -44.31 -14.80 1.05
N LEU A 342 -43.03 -14.43 1.12
CA LEU A 342 -41.89 -15.35 1.07
C LEU A 342 -41.96 -16.44 2.17
N PRO A 343 -41.62 -17.70 1.86
CA PRO A 343 -41.45 -18.74 2.87
C PRO A 343 -40.27 -18.42 3.79
N GLU A 344 -40.36 -18.81 5.06
CA GLU A 344 -39.18 -18.87 5.94
C GLU A 344 -38.25 -19.98 5.43
N PRO A 345 -36.92 -19.77 5.30
CA PRO A 345 -36.08 -18.69 5.87
C PRO A 345 -35.82 -17.48 4.94
N ALA A 346 -36.38 -17.45 3.74
CA ALA A 346 -36.11 -16.40 2.74
C ALA A 346 -36.58 -15.02 3.22
N ARG A 347 -37.73 -14.98 3.92
CA ARG A 347 -38.29 -13.75 4.50
C ARG A 347 -37.33 -13.11 5.52
N SER A 348 -36.79 -13.89 6.45
CA SER A 348 -35.79 -13.40 7.42
C SER A 348 -34.56 -12.80 6.73
N GLN A 349 -34.03 -13.46 5.70
CA GLN A 349 -32.84 -12.97 4.99
C GLN A 349 -33.10 -11.68 4.20
N TYR A 350 -34.20 -11.59 3.45
CA TYR A 350 -34.56 -10.35 2.75
C TYR A 350 -35.00 -9.22 3.69
N SER A 351 -35.52 -9.53 4.89
CA SER A 351 -35.77 -8.52 5.93
C SER A 351 -34.47 -7.91 6.45
N HIS A 352 -33.41 -8.73 6.59
CA HIS A 352 -32.08 -8.24 6.93
C HIS A 352 -31.47 -7.39 5.81
N VAL A 353 -31.64 -7.80 4.54
CA VAL A 353 -31.27 -6.98 3.36
C VAL A 353 -31.99 -5.63 3.39
N ALA A 354 -33.31 -5.60 3.65
CA ALA A 354 -34.05 -4.35 3.75
C ALA A 354 -33.54 -3.44 4.88
N GLY A 355 -33.25 -4.00 6.07
CA GLY A 355 -32.66 -3.26 7.19
C GLY A 355 -31.29 -2.67 6.86
N LEU A 356 -30.43 -3.43 6.19
CA LEU A 356 -29.11 -2.95 5.73
C LEU A 356 -29.25 -1.85 4.66
N LEU A 357 -30.20 -1.95 3.73
CA LEU A 357 -30.47 -0.90 2.73
C LEU A 357 -30.91 0.40 3.39
N GLY A 358 -31.78 0.32 4.42
CA GLY A 358 -32.21 1.49 5.19
C GLY A 358 -31.04 2.23 5.83
N ARG A 359 -30.09 1.49 6.45
CA ARG A 359 -28.88 2.08 7.03
C ARG A 359 -27.92 2.63 5.97
N LEU A 360 -27.74 1.93 4.85
CA LEU A 360 -26.94 2.44 3.74
C LEU A 360 -27.47 3.78 3.23
N ARG A 361 -28.80 3.92 3.12
CA ARG A 361 -29.46 5.18 2.76
C ARG A 361 -29.25 6.27 3.82
N GLU A 362 -29.35 5.94 5.10
CA GLU A 362 -29.12 6.90 6.19
C GLU A 362 -27.69 7.47 6.12
N TYR A 363 -26.68 6.60 6.02
CA TYR A 363 -25.28 7.04 5.89
C TYR A 363 -24.99 7.77 4.57
N SER A 364 -25.60 7.35 3.44
CA SER A 364 -25.39 8.05 2.17
C SER A 364 -26.02 9.45 2.17
N ALA A 365 -27.22 9.60 2.75
CA ALA A 365 -27.88 10.89 2.89
C ALA A 365 -27.08 11.85 3.78
N VAL A 366 -26.51 11.34 4.87
CA VAL A 366 -25.60 12.10 5.73
C VAL A 366 -24.35 12.52 4.97
N ALA A 367 -23.71 11.60 4.26
CA ALA A 367 -22.51 11.90 3.49
C ALA A 367 -22.78 12.97 2.41
N LEU A 368 -23.93 12.92 1.74
CA LEU A 368 -24.37 13.92 0.77
C LEU A 368 -24.58 15.29 1.41
N ASP A 369 -25.27 15.35 2.56
CA ASP A 369 -25.50 16.58 3.32
C ASP A 369 -24.17 17.22 3.76
N VAL A 370 -23.28 16.44 4.39
CA VAL A 370 -21.95 16.89 4.82
C VAL A 370 -21.10 17.33 3.61
N ALA A 371 -21.18 16.63 2.48
CA ALA A 371 -20.46 16.99 1.26
C ALA A 371 -21.00 18.29 0.62
N SER A 372 -22.30 18.58 0.75
CA SER A 372 -22.90 19.82 0.25
C SER A 372 -22.43 21.05 1.05
N ARG A 373 -22.20 20.90 2.35
CA ARG A 373 -21.76 21.97 3.28
C ARG A 373 -20.24 22.21 3.28
N LEU A 374 -19.49 21.35 2.60
CA LEU A 374 -18.02 21.35 2.61
C LEU A 374 -17.42 22.69 2.11
N GLU A 375 -18.13 23.38 1.22
CA GLU A 375 -17.72 24.68 0.68
C GLU A 375 -18.32 25.87 1.47
N SER A 376 -19.52 25.73 2.06
CA SER A 376 -20.25 26.82 2.76
C SER A 376 -19.74 27.14 4.17
N SER A 377 -18.88 26.30 4.75
CA SER A 377 -18.32 26.50 6.12
C SER A 377 -19.37 26.57 7.23
N GLU A 378 -20.59 26.10 6.96
CA GLU A 378 -21.65 26.00 7.98
C GLU A 378 -21.25 24.98 9.06
N PRO A 379 -21.60 25.23 10.33
CA PRO A 379 -21.36 24.26 11.39
C PRO A 379 -22.17 22.98 11.15
N LEU A 380 -21.57 21.84 11.50
CA LEU A 380 -22.27 20.56 11.52
C LEU A 380 -23.37 20.61 12.59
N PRO A 381 -24.54 19.97 12.38
CA PRO A 381 -25.52 19.79 13.44
C PRO A 381 -24.88 19.08 14.64
N GLU A 382 -25.20 19.53 15.85
CA GLU A 382 -24.74 18.89 17.09
C GLU A 382 -25.16 17.41 17.07
N ARG A 383 -24.19 16.51 16.97
CA ARG A 383 -24.38 15.07 17.05
C ARG A 383 -23.68 14.54 18.30
N ASP A 384 -24.34 13.62 19.00
CA ASP A 384 -23.79 12.86 20.13
C ASP A 384 -22.60 11.95 19.73
N THR A 385 -22.28 11.85 18.44
CA THR A 385 -20.99 11.33 18.02
C THR A 385 -19.94 12.38 18.34
N LYS A 386 -19.36 12.32 19.54
CA LYS A 386 -18.00 12.86 19.73
C LYS A 386 -17.18 12.28 18.58
N PRO A 387 -16.75 13.09 17.59
CA PRO A 387 -15.87 12.58 16.56
C PRO A 387 -14.71 11.96 17.32
N LEU A 388 -14.34 10.73 16.97
CA LEU A 388 -13.17 10.11 17.54
C LEU A 388 -12.07 11.12 17.26
N GLY A 389 -11.67 11.86 18.31
CA GLY A 389 -10.46 12.64 18.26
C GLY A 389 -9.46 11.62 17.80
N LEU A 390 -8.88 11.83 16.62
CA LEU A 390 -7.73 11.06 16.19
C LEU A 390 -6.77 11.21 17.36
N GLU A 391 -6.74 10.21 18.26
CA GLU A 391 -5.97 10.24 19.48
C GLU A 391 -4.62 10.75 19.03
N PRO A 392 -4.19 11.96 19.46
CA PRO A 392 -3.01 12.60 18.92
C PRO A 392 -1.94 11.57 19.10
N GLY A 393 -1.50 10.95 18.00
CA GLY A 393 -0.74 9.72 18.06
C GLY A 393 0.44 10.02 18.97
N ARG A 394 0.34 9.59 20.24
CA ARG A 394 1.22 10.07 21.31
C ARG A 394 2.57 9.87 20.75
N GLY A 395 3.29 10.97 20.47
CA GLY A 395 4.48 10.95 19.62
C GLY A 395 5.32 9.79 20.13
N ARG A 396 5.29 8.66 19.41
CA ARG A 396 5.91 7.44 19.94
C ARG A 396 7.33 7.86 20.12
N SER A 397 7.81 7.87 21.37
CA SER A 397 9.16 8.34 21.67
C SER A 397 10.08 7.70 20.64
N GLY A 398 10.86 8.51 19.92
CA GLY A 398 11.70 8.00 18.83
C GLY A 398 12.59 6.85 19.30
N TRP A 399 12.95 6.89 20.59
CA TRP A 399 13.63 5.83 21.32
C TRP A 399 12.85 4.53 21.44
N LYS A 400 11.53 4.58 21.68
CA LYS A 400 10.68 3.39 21.70
C LYS A 400 10.60 2.75 20.32
N VAL A 401 10.42 3.54 19.26
CA VAL A 401 10.44 3.02 17.88
C VAL A 401 11.80 2.38 17.57
N LEU A 402 12.89 3.05 17.93
CA LEU A 402 14.24 2.52 17.77
C LEU A 402 14.41 1.19 18.51
N ARG A 403 14.02 1.12 19.79
CA ARG A 403 14.10 -0.11 20.60
C ARG A 403 13.22 -1.23 20.03
N ASP A 404 12.00 -0.93 19.59
CA ASP A 404 11.06 -1.90 19.02
C ASP A 404 11.62 -2.54 17.73
N HIS A 405 12.50 -1.81 17.00
CA HIS A 405 13.12 -2.28 15.76
C HIS A 405 14.56 -2.80 15.92
N LEU A 406 15.24 -2.55 17.05
CA LEU A 406 16.58 -3.06 17.36
C LEU A 406 16.53 -4.52 17.86
N THR A 407 15.88 -5.38 17.08
CA THR A 407 15.87 -6.82 17.33
C THR A 407 16.38 -7.54 16.08
N PRO A 408 17.14 -8.64 16.23
CA PRO A 408 17.59 -9.43 15.09
C PRO A 408 16.44 -10.08 14.34
N GLU A 409 15.21 -10.06 14.86
CA GLU A 409 13.98 -10.47 14.19
C GLU A 409 13.38 -9.38 13.29
N SER A 410 13.73 -8.12 13.51
CA SER A 410 13.17 -7.00 12.76
C SER A 410 13.65 -6.99 11.31
N VAL A 411 12.68 -7.01 10.38
CA VAL A 411 12.95 -6.88 8.93
C VAL A 411 13.70 -5.59 8.61
N VAL A 412 13.39 -4.50 9.33
CA VAL A 412 14.04 -3.20 9.14
C VAL A 412 15.50 -3.25 9.55
N PHE A 413 15.82 -3.85 10.70
CA PHE A 413 17.19 -4.01 11.19
C PHE A 413 18.04 -4.88 10.26
N ARG A 414 17.53 -6.08 9.90
CA ARG A 414 18.20 -6.98 8.95
C ARG A 414 18.47 -6.28 7.61
N HIS A 415 17.48 -5.53 7.10
CA HIS A 415 17.65 -4.79 5.86
C HIS A 415 18.69 -3.67 5.98
N ALA A 416 18.63 -2.87 7.03
CA ALA A 416 19.56 -1.76 7.26
C ALA A 416 21.02 -2.25 7.35
N LEU A 417 21.25 -3.32 8.13
CA LEU A 417 22.58 -3.92 8.27
C LEU A 417 23.06 -4.55 6.95
N ARG A 418 22.19 -5.29 6.25
CA ARG A 418 22.50 -5.84 4.92
C ARG A 418 22.85 -4.75 3.91
N LEU A 419 22.10 -3.63 3.92
CA LEU A 419 22.35 -2.48 3.06
C LEU A 419 23.71 -1.87 3.34
N GLY A 420 24.05 -1.64 4.61
CA GLY A 420 25.36 -1.14 5.02
C GLY A 420 26.50 -2.08 4.61
N LEU A 421 26.38 -3.37 4.91
CA LEU A 421 27.40 -4.38 4.55
C LEU A 421 27.63 -4.43 3.04
N MET A 422 26.57 -4.49 2.22
CA MET A 422 26.70 -4.55 0.77
C MET A 422 27.21 -3.25 0.17
N ALA A 423 26.82 -2.08 0.71
CA ALA A 423 27.38 -0.80 0.30
C ALA A 423 28.87 -0.69 0.65
N THR A 424 29.28 -1.24 1.80
CA THR A 424 30.68 -1.30 2.24
C THR A 424 31.50 -2.17 1.30
N VAL A 425 31.02 -3.38 0.98
CA VAL A 425 31.67 -4.28 0.00
C VAL A 425 31.75 -3.61 -1.37
N ALA A 426 30.67 -2.96 -1.83
CA ALA A 426 30.66 -2.25 -3.10
C ALA A 426 31.70 -1.11 -3.15
N THR A 427 31.80 -0.33 -2.07
CA THR A 427 32.74 0.79 -1.97
C THR A 427 34.18 0.29 -1.91
N ALA A 428 34.46 -0.73 -1.08
CA ALA A 428 35.78 -1.33 -0.98
C ALA A 428 36.24 -1.97 -2.29
N LEU A 429 35.34 -2.66 -3.02
CA LEU A 429 35.63 -3.21 -4.35
C LEU A 429 35.85 -2.10 -5.39
N ALA A 430 35.01 -1.08 -5.38
CA ALA A 430 35.07 0.02 -6.34
C ALA A 430 36.38 0.80 -6.23
N GLU A 431 36.77 1.17 -5.02
CA GLU A 431 37.98 1.93 -4.75
C GLU A 431 39.23 1.03 -4.82
N GLY A 432 39.18 -0.18 -4.26
CA GLY A 432 40.30 -1.12 -4.27
C GLY A 432 40.69 -1.61 -5.67
N LEU A 433 39.73 -1.74 -6.59
CA LEU A 433 39.99 -2.06 -8.00
C LEU A 433 40.24 -0.82 -8.86
N GLY A 434 40.17 0.39 -8.30
CA GLY A 434 40.31 1.64 -9.05
C GLY A 434 39.28 1.80 -10.17
N LEU A 435 38.02 1.35 -9.94
CA LEU A 435 36.99 1.39 -10.96
C LEU A 435 36.66 2.84 -11.34
N ASN A 436 36.64 3.10 -12.65
CA ASN A 436 36.20 4.39 -13.16
C ASN A 436 34.74 4.64 -12.74
N HIS A 437 34.49 5.77 -12.08
CA HIS A 437 33.17 6.13 -11.51
C HIS A 437 32.56 5.01 -10.64
N GLY A 438 33.41 4.31 -9.87
CA GLY A 438 33.02 3.14 -9.07
C GLY A 438 31.91 3.38 -8.04
N TYR A 439 31.71 4.64 -7.61
CA TYR A 439 30.61 5.07 -6.74
C TYR A 439 29.21 4.73 -7.30
N TRP A 440 29.07 4.54 -8.63
CA TRP A 440 27.84 4.05 -9.25
C TRP A 440 27.48 2.61 -8.88
N VAL A 441 28.47 1.77 -8.57
CA VAL A 441 28.25 0.41 -8.05
C VAL A 441 27.54 0.50 -6.70
N THR A 442 28.06 1.30 -5.78
CA THR A 442 27.50 1.50 -4.43
C THR A 442 26.12 2.14 -4.47
N ILE A 443 25.91 3.20 -5.28
CA ILE A 443 24.56 3.80 -5.47
C ILE A 443 23.58 2.76 -6.01
N THR A 444 24.01 1.90 -6.93
CA THR A 444 23.15 0.85 -7.48
C THR A 444 22.77 -0.16 -6.42
N VAL A 445 23.70 -0.59 -5.56
CA VAL A 445 23.39 -1.45 -4.40
C VAL A 445 22.34 -0.79 -3.51
N ILE A 446 22.52 0.49 -3.16
CA ILE A 446 21.61 1.22 -2.28
C ILE A 446 20.19 1.32 -2.86
N VAL A 447 20.08 1.55 -4.16
CA VAL A 447 18.78 1.72 -4.85
C VAL A 447 18.08 0.39 -5.12
N VAL A 448 18.84 -0.64 -5.52
CA VAL A 448 18.31 -1.95 -5.93
C VAL A 448 17.94 -2.79 -4.73
N LEU A 449 18.78 -2.81 -3.69
CA LEU A 449 18.55 -3.67 -2.54
C LEU A 449 17.31 -3.20 -1.77
N GLN A 450 16.30 -4.06 -1.67
CA GLN A 450 15.08 -3.81 -0.90
C GLN A 450 15.02 -4.73 0.32
N PRO A 451 14.10 -4.48 1.28
CA PRO A 451 13.90 -5.38 2.41
C PRO A 451 13.49 -6.80 1.95
N TYR A 452 12.84 -6.90 0.79
CA TYR A 452 12.24 -8.12 0.25
C TYR A 452 12.95 -8.60 -1.03
N SER A 453 12.99 -9.92 -1.23
CA SER A 453 13.62 -10.64 -2.36
C SER A 453 13.04 -10.25 -3.72
N GLY A 454 11.71 -10.37 -3.86
CA GLY A 454 10.99 -10.05 -5.10
C GLY A 454 11.19 -8.60 -5.54
N LEU A 455 11.06 -7.66 -4.59
CA LEU A 455 11.26 -6.23 -4.85
C LEU A 455 12.70 -5.88 -5.23
N THR A 456 13.70 -6.60 -4.68
CA THR A 456 15.11 -6.41 -5.08
C THR A 456 15.33 -6.86 -6.52
N THR A 457 14.73 -7.99 -6.91
CA THR A 457 14.82 -8.51 -8.28
C THR A 457 14.12 -7.59 -9.28
N GLU A 458 12.91 -7.12 -8.96
CA GLU A 458 12.14 -6.19 -9.77
C GLU A 458 12.88 -4.86 -9.94
N LYS A 459 13.36 -4.26 -8.85
CA LYS A 459 14.14 -3.01 -8.92
C LYS A 459 15.47 -3.20 -9.63
N GLY A 460 16.12 -4.35 -9.47
CA GLY A 460 17.34 -4.69 -10.19
C GLY A 460 17.11 -4.68 -11.70
N LEU A 461 16.06 -5.37 -12.16
CA LEU A 461 15.68 -5.39 -13.56
C LEU A 461 15.31 -3.99 -14.08
N GLN A 462 14.49 -3.24 -13.33
CA GLN A 462 14.13 -1.85 -13.67
C GLN A 462 15.36 -0.95 -13.78
N ARG A 463 16.32 -1.10 -12.86
CA ARG A 463 17.54 -0.28 -12.81
C ARG A 463 18.48 -0.60 -13.97
N VAL A 464 18.68 -1.89 -14.28
CA VAL A 464 19.50 -2.33 -15.42
C VAL A 464 18.86 -1.90 -16.74
N ALA A 465 17.58 -2.20 -16.95
CA ALA A 465 16.85 -1.83 -18.17
C ALA A 465 16.79 -0.30 -18.34
N GLY A 466 16.47 0.44 -17.27
CA GLY A 466 16.40 1.90 -17.29
C GLY A 466 17.75 2.55 -17.55
N THR A 467 18.84 2.00 -16.99
CA THR A 467 20.19 2.52 -17.24
C THR A 467 20.65 2.21 -18.65
N PHE A 468 20.36 1.02 -19.17
CA PHE A 468 20.71 0.68 -20.55
C PHE A 468 20.02 1.61 -21.55
N VAL A 469 18.69 1.73 -21.47
CA VAL A 469 17.91 2.62 -22.35
C VAL A 469 18.33 4.08 -22.14
N GLY A 470 18.53 4.49 -20.89
CA GLY A 470 18.95 5.85 -20.54
C GLY A 470 20.35 6.20 -21.06
N SER A 471 21.33 5.30 -20.94
CA SER A 471 22.68 5.51 -21.46
C SER A 471 22.70 5.62 -22.99
N VAL A 472 21.91 4.81 -23.69
CA VAL A 472 21.77 4.89 -25.16
C VAL A 472 21.13 6.23 -25.58
N LEU A 473 20.06 6.64 -24.90
CA LEU A 473 19.43 7.94 -25.14
C LEU A 473 20.39 9.09 -24.87
N ALA A 474 21.12 9.05 -23.76
CA ALA A 474 22.10 10.08 -23.40
C ALA A 474 23.20 10.19 -24.46
N MET A 475 23.75 9.07 -24.92
CA MET A 475 24.77 9.05 -25.97
C MET A 475 24.25 9.71 -27.27
N GLY A 476 23.03 9.39 -27.69
CA GLY A 476 22.41 10.04 -28.85
C GLY A 476 22.19 11.54 -28.66
N LEU A 477 21.72 11.96 -27.47
CA LEU A 477 21.50 13.37 -27.12
C LEU A 477 22.81 14.17 -27.12
N VAL A 478 23.91 13.62 -26.60
CA VAL A 478 25.22 14.30 -26.59
C VAL A 478 25.70 14.60 -28.00
N HIS A 479 25.52 13.67 -28.95
CA HIS A 479 25.92 13.90 -30.35
C HIS A 479 25.05 14.94 -31.07
N VAL A 480 23.76 15.03 -30.73
CA VAL A 480 22.80 15.94 -31.39
C VAL A 480 22.82 17.34 -30.78
N LEU A 481 23.23 17.48 -29.51
CA LEU A 481 23.22 18.75 -28.77
C LEU A 481 24.64 19.26 -28.49
N PRO A 482 25.32 19.88 -29.48
CA PRO A 482 26.70 20.32 -29.32
C PRO A 482 26.86 21.51 -28.35
N ALA A 483 25.78 22.23 -28.05
CA ALA A 483 25.83 23.40 -27.17
C ALA A 483 25.47 23.03 -25.71
N GLN A 484 26.29 23.48 -24.75
CA GLN A 484 26.10 23.20 -23.32
C GLN A 484 24.74 23.67 -22.78
N TRP A 485 24.21 24.80 -23.27
CA TRP A 485 22.90 25.30 -22.86
C TRP A 485 21.74 24.41 -23.36
N LEU A 486 21.89 23.77 -24.54
CA LEU A 486 20.91 22.80 -25.04
C LEU A 486 20.90 21.55 -24.17
N MET A 487 22.07 21.09 -23.73
CA MET A 487 22.19 19.97 -22.79
C MET A 487 21.55 20.30 -21.44
N LEU A 488 21.74 21.52 -20.93
CA LEU A 488 21.08 22.00 -19.72
C LEU A 488 19.54 21.99 -19.85
N VAL A 489 19.01 22.49 -20.97
CA VAL A 489 17.56 22.45 -21.27
C VAL A 489 17.05 21.00 -21.33
N ALA A 490 17.79 20.11 -21.99
CA ALA A 490 17.44 18.70 -22.07
C ALA A 490 17.39 18.02 -20.69
N ILE A 491 18.36 18.30 -19.81
CA ILE A 491 18.39 17.81 -18.43
C ILE A 491 17.14 18.27 -17.67
N VAL A 492 16.83 19.57 -17.71
CA VAL A 492 15.66 20.14 -17.00
C VAL A 492 14.35 19.53 -17.51
N LEU A 493 14.20 19.38 -18.83
CA LEU A 493 13.01 18.77 -19.43
C LEU A 493 12.88 17.29 -19.04
N LEU A 494 13.95 16.50 -19.13
CA LEU A 494 13.93 15.09 -18.73
C LEU A 494 13.60 14.92 -17.24
N VAL A 495 14.15 15.76 -16.36
CA VAL A 495 13.80 15.76 -14.93
C VAL A 495 12.33 16.15 -14.71
N CYS A 496 11.84 17.17 -15.41
CA CYS A 496 10.45 17.60 -15.34
C CYS A 496 9.48 16.48 -15.74
N VAL A 497 9.70 15.87 -16.91
CA VAL A 497 8.84 14.80 -17.43
C VAL A 497 8.95 13.55 -16.56
N SER A 498 10.17 13.14 -16.18
CA SER A 498 10.37 11.94 -15.35
C SER A 498 9.59 12.03 -14.03
N VAL A 499 9.73 13.13 -13.29
CA VAL A 499 9.05 13.32 -12.01
C VAL A 499 7.53 13.43 -12.19
N SER A 500 7.07 14.01 -13.31
CA SER A 500 5.64 14.11 -13.64
C SER A 500 4.99 12.73 -13.82
N VAL A 501 5.69 11.78 -14.43
CA VAL A 501 5.15 10.42 -14.71
C VAL A 501 5.41 9.42 -13.58
N ARG A 502 6.19 9.78 -12.54
CA ARG A 502 6.49 8.93 -11.39
C ARG A 502 5.25 8.27 -10.74
N PRO A 503 4.11 8.96 -10.54
CA PRO A 503 2.91 8.33 -9.97
C PRO A 503 2.22 7.35 -10.93
N LEU A 504 2.46 7.48 -12.23
CA LEU A 504 1.80 6.66 -13.26
C LEU A 504 2.59 5.38 -13.54
N ASN A 505 3.92 5.49 -13.64
CA ASN A 505 4.80 4.36 -13.86
C ASN A 505 6.23 4.67 -13.37
N PHE A 506 6.71 3.88 -12.41
CA PHE A 506 8.05 4.05 -11.84
C PHE A 506 9.19 3.66 -12.79
N THR A 507 8.98 2.68 -13.67
CA THR A 507 9.95 2.27 -14.70
C THR A 507 10.20 3.42 -15.68
N VAL A 508 9.13 4.07 -16.17
CA VAL A 508 9.25 5.22 -17.09
C VAL A 508 9.97 6.39 -16.41
N TYR A 509 9.68 6.64 -15.13
CA TYR A 509 10.44 7.60 -14.33
C TYR A 509 11.95 7.30 -14.33
N GLN A 510 12.34 6.05 -14.09
CA GLN A 510 13.76 5.65 -14.07
C GLN A 510 14.42 5.76 -15.46
N VAL A 511 13.73 5.35 -16.52
CA VAL A 511 14.21 5.44 -17.91
C VAL A 511 14.48 6.88 -18.33
N LEU A 512 13.66 7.83 -17.89
CA LEU A 512 13.81 9.25 -18.20
C LEU A 512 14.80 9.98 -17.27
N LEU A 513 14.90 9.55 -16.01
CA LEU A 513 15.84 10.14 -15.05
C LEU A 513 17.30 9.71 -15.32
N ALA A 514 17.52 8.46 -15.73
CA ALA A 514 18.85 7.95 -16.02
C ALA A 514 19.65 8.82 -17.02
N PRO A 515 19.13 9.18 -18.22
CA PRO A 515 19.84 10.03 -19.17
C PRO A 515 20.08 11.43 -18.61
N ALA A 516 19.12 12.01 -17.87
CA ALA A 516 19.31 13.32 -17.26
C ALA A 516 20.52 13.37 -16.32
N LEU A 517 20.73 12.30 -15.54
CA LEU A 517 21.89 12.18 -14.66
C LEU A 517 23.20 11.88 -15.41
N VAL A 518 23.14 11.19 -16.56
CA VAL A 518 24.32 11.01 -17.43
C VAL A 518 24.73 12.34 -18.05
N LEU A 519 23.78 13.07 -18.64
CA LEU A 519 24.01 14.39 -19.22
C LEU A 519 24.53 15.39 -18.17
N LEU A 520 24.05 15.30 -16.93
CA LEU A 520 24.57 16.12 -15.82
C LEU A 520 26.03 15.79 -15.48
N ALA A 521 26.41 14.51 -15.52
CA ALA A 521 27.81 14.10 -15.32
C ALA A 521 28.68 14.55 -16.51
N GLU A 522 28.18 14.39 -17.73
CA GLU A 522 28.86 14.82 -18.96
C GLU A 522 29.11 16.33 -18.98
N LEU A 523 28.16 17.13 -18.51
CA LEU A 523 28.35 18.58 -18.38
C LEU A 523 29.55 18.94 -17.49
N GLN A 524 29.93 18.05 -16.57
CA GLN A 524 31.06 18.24 -15.65
C GLN A 524 32.38 17.67 -16.18
N THR A 525 32.35 16.59 -16.98
CA THR A 525 33.55 15.82 -17.35
C THR A 525 33.84 15.75 -18.85
N GLY A 526 32.83 15.87 -19.72
CA GLY A 526 32.95 15.80 -21.19
C GLY A 526 33.44 14.46 -21.76
N ASP A 527 33.11 13.32 -21.14
CA ASP A 527 33.55 11.99 -21.57
C ASP A 527 32.37 11.06 -21.92
N TRP A 528 32.07 10.92 -23.21
CA TRP A 528 31.03 10.04 -23.72
C TRP A 528 31.19 8.55 -23.34
N ARG A 529 32.40 8.10 -22.95
CA ARG A 529 32.64 6.71 -22.48
C ARG A 529 31.94 6.40 -21.16
N LEU A 530 31.46 7.43 -20.45
CA LEU A 530 30.66 7.31 -19.23
C LEU A 530 29.41 6.45 -19.41
N ALA A 531 28.82 6.43 -20.61
CA ALA A 531 27.63 5.62 -20.89
C ALA A 531 27.89 4.11 -20.71
N GLY A 532 29.03 3.61 -21.21
CA GLY A 532 29.44 2.21 -21.10
C GLY A 532 29.86 1.84 -19.68
N VAL A 533 30.64 2.71 -19.03
CA VAL A 533 31.03 2.56 -17.62
C VAL A 533 29.79 2.47 -16.71
N ARG A 534 28.73 3.23 -17.02
CA ARG A 534 27.47 3.19 -16.28
C ARG A 534 26.79 1.84 -16.32
N ILE A 535 26.74 1.23 -17.50
CA ILE A 535 26.10 -0.06 -17.69
C ILE A 535 26.85 -1.12 -16.89
N LEU A 536 28.19 -1.17 -16.99
CA LEU A 536 29.01 -2.13 -16.27
C LEU A 536 28.88 -1.97 -14.74
N ASN A 537 29.02 -0.74 -14.23
CA ASN A 537 28.91 -0.47 -12.79
C ASN A 537 27.51 -0.79 -12.25
N THR A 538 26.47 -0.59 -13.06
CA THR A 538 25.08 -0.95 -12.69
C THR A 538 24.86 -2.46 -12.66
N LEU A 539 25.46 -3.21 -13.60
CA LEU A 539 25.42 -4.67 -13.59
C LEU A 539 26.13 -5.23 -12.36
N MET A 540 27.32 -4.70 -12.02
CA MET A 540 28.06 -5.08 -10.82
C MET A 540 27.26 -4.80 -9.54
N GLY A 541 26.70 -3.59 -9.40
CA GLY A 541 25.90 -3.23 -8.24
C GLY A 541 24.61 -4.06 -8.13
N GLY A 542 23.96 -4.35 -9.26
CA GLY A 542 22.81 -5.24 -9.32
C GLY A 542 23.15 -6.67 -8.89
N ALA A 543 24.30 -7.19 -9.33
CA ALA A 543 24.80 -8.51 -8.92
C ALA A 543 25.10 -8.55 -7.41
N LEU A 544 25.81 -7.55 -6.86
CA LEU A 544 26.07 -7.45 -5.43
C LEU A 544 24.79 -7.39 -4.60
N ALA A 545 23.77 -6.63 -5.05
CA ALA A 545 22.48 -6.58 -4.38
C ALA A 545 21.77 -7.95 -4.38
N LEU A 546 21.82 -8.69 -5.49
CA LEU A 546 21.25 -10.04 -5.61
C LEU A 546 22.02 -11.08 -4.80
N VAL A 547 23.33 -10.92 -4.62
CA VAL A 547 24.15 -11.76 -3.73
C VAL A 547 23.80 -11.46 -2.28
N GLY A 548 23.77 -10.18 -1.90
CA GLY A 548 23.45 -9.76 -0.54
C GLY A 548 22.09 -10.23 -0.06
N ILE A 549 21.04 -10.13 -0.89
CA ILE A 549 19.68 -10.58 -0.53
C ILE A 549 19.58 -12.11 -0.36
N ARG A 550 20.45 -12.89 -1.01
CA ARG A 550 20.47 -14.35 -0.91
C ARG A 550 21.35 -14.88 0.23
N LEU A 551 22.49 -14.24 0.49
CA LEU A 551 23.44 -14.70 1.51
C LEU A 551 23.14 -14.15 2.91
N LEU A 552 22.68 -12.89 3.02
CA LEU A 552 22.53 -12.21 4.31
C LEU A 552 21.08 -12.25 4.80
N TRP A 553 20.82 -13.17 5.75
CA TRP A 553 19.52 -13.43 6.37
C TRP A 553 18.42 -13.64 5.33
N PRO A 554 18.48 -14.71 4.52
CA PRO A 554 17.41 -15.06 3.61
C PRO A 554 16.12 -15.26 4.42
N SER A 555 15.06 -14.56 4.02
CA SER A 555 13.74 -14.66 4.63
C SER A 555 12.77 -15.02 3.52
N PRO A 556 12.66 -16.30 3.16
CA PRO A 556 11.86 -16.68 2.01
C PRO A 556 10.39 -16.36 2.30
N GLU A 557 9.67 -15.85 1.31
CA GLU A 557 8.30 -15.34 1.54
C GLU A 557 7.30 -16.45 1.91
N HIS A 558 7.61 -17.72 1.60
CA HIS A 558 6.79 -18.87 2.01
C HIS A 558 6.68 -18.98 3.55
N ALA A 559 7.77 -18.75 4.27
CA ALA A 559 7.82 -18.75 5.74
C ALA A 559 7.01 -17.60 6.35
N ARG A 560 7.13 -16.40 5.76
CA ARG A 560 6.42 -15.20 6.22
C ARG A 560 4.93 -15.27 5.96
N PHE A 561 4.54 -15.86 4.84
CA PHE A 561 3.13 -15.98 4.49
C PHE A 561 2.33 -16.70 5.59
N ALA A 562 2.85 -17.79 6.14
CA ALA A 562 2.23 -18.50 7.26
C ALA A 562 2.07 -17.62 8.51
N GLU A 563 3.11 -16.84 8.87
CA GLU A 563 3.07 -15.90 10.01
C GLU A 563 2.10 -14.73 9.78
N GLU A 564 2.00 -14.21 8.56
CA GLU A 564 1.04 -13.17 8.20
C GLU A 564 -0.41 -13.67 8.29
N VAL A 565 -0.68 -14.89 7.79
CA VAL A 565 -2.00 -15.52 7.93
C VAL A 565 -2.31 -15.79 9.41
N ALA A 566 -1.34 -16.28 10.19
CA ALA A 566 -1.53 -16.48 11.63
C ALA A 566 -1.89 -15.17 12.36
N ARG A 567 -1.31 -14.04 11.95
CA ARG A 567 -1.67 -12.70 12.43
C ARG A 567 -3.08 -12.30 12.05
N VAL A 568 -3.54 -12.64 10.84
CA VAL A 568 -4.94 -12.44 10.43
C VAL A 568 -5.87 -13.21 11.34
N LEU A 569 -5.64 -14.51 11.54
CA LEU A 569 -6.50 -15.37 12.37
C LEU A 569 -6.57 -14.87 13.82
N LYS A 570 -5.43 -14.42 14.37
CA LYS A 570 -5.37 -13.84 15.72
C LYS A 570 -6.10 -12.49 15.82
N ALA A 571 -6.00 -11.65 14.78
CA ALA A 571 -6.75 -10.41 14.72
C ALA A 571 -8.26 -10.67 14.61
N ASP A 572 -8.67 -11.64 13.76
CA ASP A 572 -10.07 -12.05 13.59
C ASP A 572 -10.64 -12.61 14.88
N GLN A 573 -9.87 -13.42 15.60
CA GLN A 573 -10.22 -13.90 16.94
C GLN A 573 -10.49 -12.74 17.89
N GLY A 574 -9.60 -11.74 17.91
CA GLY A 574 -9.79 -10.53 18.72
C GLY A 574 -11.03 -9.74 18.33
N TYR A 575 -11.31 -9.62 17.03
CA TYR A 575 -12.50 -8.94 16.53
C TYR A 575 -13.80 -9.68 16.88
N LEU A 576 -13.82 -11.00 16.70
CA LEU A 576 -14.95 -11.84 17.08
C LEU A 576 -15.24 -11.75 18.58
N ARG A 577 -14.20 -11.81 19.43
CA ARG A 577 -14.34 -11.62 20.89
C ARG A 577 -14.94 -10.26 21.21
N GLU A 578 -14.51 -9.19 20.53
CA GLU A 578 -15.07 -7.85 20.75
C GLU A 578 -16.56 -7.78 20.37
N VAL A 579 -16.95 -8.30 19.20
CA VAL A 579 -18.35 -8.34 18.71
C VAL A 579 -19.28 -9.13 19.67
N SER A 580 -18.74 -10.14 20.33
CA SER A 580 -19.49 -11.00 21.26
C SER A 580 -19.69 -10.44 22.67
N ARG A 581 -19.06 -9.30 23.02
CA ARG A 581 -19.20 -8.72 24.36
C ARG A 581 -20.63 -8.25 24.64
N THR A 582 -21.04 -8.40 25.89
CA THR A 582 -22.30 -7.88 26.43
C THR A 582 -21.96 -7.08 27.70
N PRO A 583 -22.32 -5.78 27.80
CA PRO A 583 -23.07 -4.98 26.82
C PRO A 583 -22.31 -4.81 25.48
N VAL A 584 -23.04 -4.55 24.40
CA VAL A 584 -22.48 -4.36 23.05
C VAL A 584 -21.45 -3.21 23.11
N PRO A 585 -20.21 -3.41 22.63
CA PRO A 585 -19.19 -2.37 22.69
C PRO A 585 -19.57 -1.13 21.88
N THR A 586 -18.99 0.01 22.25
CA THR A 586 -19.05 1.24 21.44
C THR A 586 -18.55 0.98 20.01
N GLU A 587 -19.18 1.63 19.03
CA GLU A 587 -18.81 1.57 17.61
C GLU A 587 -17.30 1.85 17.39
N ALA A 588 -16.72 2.73 18.20
CA ALA A 588 -15.28 3.02 18.21
C ALA A 588 -14.39 1.77 18.44
N ALA A 589 -14.74 0.92 19.41
CA ALA A 589 -13.97 -0.27 19.75
C ALA A 589 -14.09 -1.34 18.65
N LEU A 590 -15.31 -1.54 18.13
CA LEU A 590 -15.56 -2.44 16.99
C LEU A 590 -14.81 -2.00 15.74
N ARG A 591 -14.77 -0.69 15.47
CA ARG A 591 -14.06 -0.10 14.33
C ARG A 591 -12.54 -0.29 14.46
N GLU A 592 -11.98 -0.16 15.65
CA GLU A 592 -10.56 -0.41 15.90
C GLU A 592 -10.18 -1.89 15.76
N ALA A 593 -11.00 -2.80 16.30
CA ALA A 593 -10.78 -4.24 16.16
C ALA A 593 -10.84 -4.68 14.69
N ARG A 594 -11.88 -4.24 13.96
CA ARG A 594 -12.02 -4.43 12.50
C ARG A 594 -10.84 -3.85 11.71
N ARG A 595 -10.31 -2.69 12.14
CA ARG A 595 -9.10 -2.11 11.52
C ARG A 595 -7.90 -3.04 11.64
N LYS A 596 -7.65 -3.60 12.82
CA LYS A 596 -6.52 -4.50 13.06
C LYS A 596 -6.58 -5.72 12.13
N VAL A 597 -7.77 -6.32 11.98
CA VAL A 597 -8.00 -7.42 11.03
C VAL A 597 -7.73 -6.98 9.59
N GLY A 598 -8.30 -5.86 9.16
CA GLY A 598 -8.13 -5.36 7.80
C GLY A 598 -6.67 -5.08 7.44
N VAL A 599 -5.88 -4.52 8.38
CA VAL A 599 -4.44 -4.30 8.19
C VAL A 599 -3.66 -5.61 8.12
N ALA A 600 -4.00 -6.60 8.96
CA ALA A 600 -3.40 -7.92 8.90
C ALA A 600 -3.70 -8.61 7.56
N LEU A 601 -4.95 -8.54 7.07
CA LEU A 601 -5.36 -9.09 5.78
C LEU A 601 -4.59 -8.46 4.62
N LEU A 602 -4.44 -7.14 4.60
CA LEU A 602 -3.64 -6.44 3.59
C LEU A 602 -2.18 -6.90 3.60
N SER A 603 -1.62 -7.14 4.79
CA SER A 603 -0.24 -7.60 4.96
C SER A 603 -0.06 -9.04 4.44
N ALA A 604 -0.99 -9.93 4.78
CA ALA A 604 -1.03 -11.31 4.29
C ALA A 604 -1.21 -11.40 2.78
N GLU A 605 -2.08 -10.58 2.20
CA GLU A 605 -2.29 -10.51 0.75
C GLU A 605 -1.05 -9.99 0.01
N ALA A 606 -0.42 -8.93 0.54
CA ALA A 606 0.83 -8.45 -0.02
C ALA A 606 1.92 -9.53 0.06
N SER A 607 1.96 -10.32 1.15
CA SER A 607 2.86 -11.46 1.28
C SER A 607 2.57 -12.56 0.26
N PHE A 608 1.29 -12.86 0.02
CA PHE A 608 0.90 -13.87 -0.96
C PHE A 608 1.18 -13.43 -2.40
N GLN A 609 0.99 -12.15 -2.73
CA GLN A 609 1.39 -11.61 -4.03
C GLN A 609 2.90 -11.73 -4.26
N ARG A 610 3.72 -11.49 -3.22
CA ARG A 610 5.17 -11.71 -3.30
C ARG A 610 5.50 -13.18 -3.44
N LEU A 611 4.82 -14.06 -2.69
CA LEU A 611 4.97 -15.51 -2.79
C LEU A 611 4.66 -15.99 -4.23
N LEU A 612 3.58 -15.51 -4.85
CA LEU A 612 3.25 -15.82 -6.25
C LEU A 612 4.36 -15.44 -7.23
N SER A 613 5.10 -14.36 -6.95
CA SER A 613 6.23 -13.93 -7.79
C SER A 613 7.52 -14.72 -7.55
N GLU A 614 7.71 -15.26 -6.34
CA GLU A 614 8.91 -16.01 -5.94
C GLU A 614 8.77 -17.52 -6.21
N TRP A 615 7.54 -18.04 -6.19
CA TRP A 615 7.26 -19.46 -6.31
C TRP A 615 7.66 -20.02 -7.68
N ARG A 616 8.51 -21.05 -7.66
CA ARG A 616 8.98 -21.77 -8.87
C ARG A 616 8.35 -23.15 -9.03
N GLY A 617 7.58 -23.62 -8.05
CA GLY A 617 6.91 -24.92 -8.07
C GLY A 617 5.58 -24.94 -8.84
N PRO A 618 4.88 -26.08 -8.85
CA PRO A 618 3.55 -26.20 -9.44
C PRO A 618 2.56 -25.22 -8.82
N SER A 619 1.72 -24.58 -9.64
CA SER A 619 0.68 -23.64 -9.16
C SER A 619 -0.32 -24.28 -8.19
N LYS A 620 -0.52 -25.60 -8.28
CA LYS A 620 -1.43 -26.37 -7.40
C LYS A 620 -1.03 -26.28 -5.92
N GLU A 621 0.26 -26.18 -5.63
CA GLU A 621 0.76 -26.10 -4.25
C GLU A 621 0.40 -24.77 -3.56
N LEU A 622 -0.02 -23.76 -4.33
CA LEU A 622 -0.47 -22.47 -3.79
C LEU A 622 -1.99 -22.41 -3.53
N GLU A 623 -2.75 -23.42 -3.97
CA GLU A 623 -4.21 -23.48 -3.76
C GLU A 623 -4.61 -23.38 -2.29
N PRO A 624 -3.96 -24.07 -1.33
CA PRO A 624 -4.28 -23.92 0.09
C PRO A 624 -4.01 -22.51 0.63
N GLY A 625 -2.96 -21.84 0.14
CA GLY A 625 -2.66 -20.46 0.51
C GLY A 625 -3.71 -19.47 0.01
N MET A 626 -4.20 -19.64 -1.21
CA MET A 626 -5.33 -18.86 -1.74
C MET A 626 -6.61 -19.09 -0.95
N ALA A 627 -6.88 -20.36 -0.60
CA ALA A 627 -8.03 -20.72 0.22
C ALA A 627 -7.94 -20.03 1.59
N LEU A 628 -6.78 -20.04 2.25
CA LEU A 628 -6.63 -19.35 3.54
C LEU A 628 -6.96 -17.87 3.47
N ILE A 629 -6.40 -17.11 2.51
CA ILE A 629 -6.70 -15.68 2.39
C ILE A 629 -8.19 -15.45 2.10
N THR A 630 -8.74 -16.22 1.17
CA THR A 630 -10.12 -16.07 0.73
C THR A 630 -11.08 -16.38 1.86
N TYR A 631 -10.86 -17.47 2.58
CA TYR A 631 -11.73 -17.91 3.67
C TYR A 631 -11.50 -17.13 4.97
N ALA A 632 -10.30 -16.61 5.22
CA ALA A 632 -10.07 -15.69 6.34
C ALA A 632 -10.87 -14.40 6.12
N ARG A 633 -10.85 -13.87 4.89
CA ARG A 633 -11.67 -12.72 4.52
C ARG A 633 -13.17 -12.99 4.63
N ARG A 634 -13.65 -14.14 4.14
CA ARG A 634 -15.06 -14.54 4.29
C ARG A 634 -15.46 -14.74 5.75
N PHE A 635 -14.52 -15.18 6.59
CA PHE A 635 -14.70 -15.26 8.03
C PHE A 635 -14.83 -13.85 8.63
N THR A 636 -13.90 -12.94 8.36
CA THR A 636 -13.98 -11.52 8.81
C THR A 636 -15.29 -10.86 8.37
N ALA A 637 -15.73 -11.12 7.13
CA ALA A 637 -16.96 -10.57 6.60
C ALA A 637 -18.20 -11.15 7.29
N ALA A 638 -18.21 -12.45 7.62
CA ALA A 638 -19.25 -13.06 8.46
C ALA A 638 -19.26 -12.50 9.90
N VAL A 639 -18.08 -12.25 10.50
CA VAL A 639 -17.99 -11.58 11.81
C VAL A 639 -18.52 -10.15 11.74
N THR A 640 -18.27 -9.47 10.62
CA THR A 640 -18.80 -8.13 10.31
C THR A 640 -20.32 -8.13 10.15
N ALA A 641 -20.88 -9.12 9.46
CA ALA A 641 -22.33 -9.29 9.35
C ALA A 641 -22.97 -9.58 10.72
N LEU A 642 -22.30 -10.39 11.57
CA LEU A 642 -22.71 -10.63 12.95
C LEU A 642 -22.65 -9.34 13.79
N ALA A 643 -21.61 -8.52 13.61
CA ALA A 643 -21.49 -7.23 14.29
C ALA A 643 -22.66 -6.29 13.94
N ALA A 644 -23.04 -6.26 12.65
CA ALA A 644 -24.21 -5.52 12.21
C ALA A 644 -25.50 -6.12 12.77
N SER A 645 -25.64 -7.46 12.86
CA SER A 645 -26.86 -8.07 13.37
C SER A 645 -27.08 -7.84 14.88
N ARG A 646 -26.00 -7.80 15.66
CA ARG A 646 -26.01 -7.57 17.12
C ARG A 646 -26.58 -6.22 17.53
N THR A 647 -26.58 -5.21 16.65
CA THR A 647 -27.26 -3.94 16.96
C THR A 647 -28.78 -4.08 17.01
N TRP A 648 -29.35 -5.04 16.27
CA TRP A 648 -30.80 -5.30 16.23
C TRP A 648 -31.24 -6.41 17.18
N HIS A 649 -30.37 -7.38 17.49
CA HIS A 649 -30.70 -8.56 18.31
C HIS A 649 -29.66 -8.73 19.43
N GLN A 650 -29.82 -7.95 20.50
CA GLN A 650 -28.86 -7.89 21.61
C GLN A 650 -28.92 -9.12 22.53
N ASP A 651 -30.08 -9.80 22.59
CA ASP A 651 -30.39 -10.85 23.57
C ASP A 651 -29.95 -12.26 23.16
N SER A 652 -29.46 -12.47 21.92
CA SER A 652 -29.05 -13.78 21.44
C SER A 652 -27.75 -14.25 22.11
N ASP A 653 -27.76 -15.43 22.76
CA ASP A 653 -26.55 -16.04 23.33
C ASP A 653 -25.67 -16.63 22.22
N VAL A 654 -24.65 -15.86 21.84
CA VAL A 654 -23.64 -16.24 20.84
C VAL A 654 -22.37 -16.83 21.48
N GLY A 655 -22.29 -16.84 22.82
CA GLY A 655 -21.08 -17.16 23.57
C GLY A 655 -20.47 -18.54 23.26
N PRO A 656 -21.25 -19.63 23.21
CA PRO A 656 -20.73 -20.97 22.94
C PRO A 656 -20.03 -21.10 21.59
N VAL A 657 -20.66 -20.61 20.51
CA VAL A 657 -20.09 -20.67 19.16
C VAL A 657 -18.88 -19.75 19.03
N VAL A 658 -18.92 -18.58 19.67
CA VAL A 658 -17.79 -17.65 19.67
C VAL A 658 -16.57 -18.24 20.37
N ARG A 659 -16.75 -18.91 21.52
CA ARG A 659 -15.64 -19.62 22.20
C ARG A 659 -15.05 -20.70 21.30
N TYR A 660 -15.90 -21.57 20.75
CA TYR A 660 -15.48 -22.60 19.80
C TYR A 660 -14.68 -22.05 18.61
N ALA A 661 -15.19 -20.99 17.96
CA ALA A 661 -14.50 -20.36 16.84
C ALA A 661 -13.21 -19.65 17.28
N ALA A 662 -13.19 -19.02 18.45
CA ALA A 662 -12.00 -18.35 18.96
C ALA A 662 -10.89 -19.34 19.29
N ASP A 663 -11.20 -20.48 19.90
CA ASP A 663 -10.23 -21.51 20.28
C ASP A 663 -9.66 -22.18 19.04
N ALA A 664 -10.49 -22.47 18.04
CA ALA A 664 -10.04 -22.99 16.76
C ALA A 664 -9.13 -22.01 15.99
N LEU A 665 -9.46 -20.71 15.98
CA LEU A 665 -8.58 -19.70 15.37
C LEU A 665 -7.24 -19.59 16.11
N GLU A 666 -7.23 -19.76 17.43
CA GLU A 666 -6.02 -19.77 18.24
C GLU A 666 -5.12 -20.95 17.86
N GLU A 667 -5.69 -22.15 17.78
CA GLU A 667 -4.99 -23.36 17.39
C GLU A 667 -4.46 -23.28 15.95
N LEU A 668 -5.26 -22.78 14.99
CA LEU A 668 -4.80 -22.59 13.61
C LEU A 668 -3.67 -21.56 13.53
N SER A 669 -3.77 -20.46 14.27
CA SER A 669 -2.70 -19.45 14.36
C SER A 669 -1.42 -20.06 14.95
N ALA A 670 -1.54 -20.80 16.06
CA ALA A 670 -0.42 -21.47 16.71
C ALA A 670 0.21 -22.54 15.80
N ALA A 671 -0.59 -23.32 15.08
CA ALA A 671 -0.12 -24.34 14.16
C ALA A 671 0.65 -23.75 12.97
N LEU A 672 0.18 -22.63 12.41
CA LEU A 672 0.87 -21.90 11.34
C LEU A 672 2.22 -21.33 11.80
N VAL A 673 2.27 -20.74 13.01
CA VAL A 673 3.52 -20.21 13.58
C VAL A 673 4.49 -21.32 13.94
N ALA A 674 4.00 -22.37 14.60
CA ALA A 674 4.77 -23.55 15.00
C ALA A 674 5.01 -24.52 13.84
N ARG A 675 4.54 -24.20 12.63
CA ARG A 675 4.88 -24.93 11.40
C ARG A 675 4.46 -26.41 11.43
N ARG A 676 3.33 -26.68 12.08
CA ARG A 676 2.79 -28.03 12.33
C ARG A 676 1.41 -28.20 11.72
N VAL A 677 0.96 -29.44 11.61
CA VAL A 677 -0.43 -29.75 11.30
C VAL A 677 -1.30 -29.33 12.50
N PRO A 678 -2.45 -28.65 12.29
CA PRO A 678 -3.35 -28.28 13.37
C PRO A 678 -3.98 -29.52 13.98
N SER A 679 -4.34 -29.47 15.26
CA SER A 679 -5.13 -30.53 15.89
C SER A 679 -6.49 -30.67 15.19
N ALA A 680 -7.10 -31.86 15.28
CA ALA A 680 -8.44 -32.07 14.72
C ALA A 680 -9.44 -31.08 15.34
N LEU A 681 -10.27 -30.48 14.49
CA LEU A 681 -11.40 -29.66 14.94
C LEU A 681 -12.43 -30.58 15.61
N GLU A 682 -13.00 -30.19 16.75
CA GLU A 682 -14.11 -30.93 17.35
C GLU A 682 -15.28 -31.01 16.34
N ARG A 683 -15.82 -32.21 16.12
CA ARG A 683 -16.81 -32.45 15.04
C ARG A 683 -18.20 -31.89 15.35
N GLU A 684 -18.54 -31.74 16.62
CA GLU A 684 -19.85 -31.25 17.06
C GLU A 684 -19.74 -29.76 17.41
N ALA A 685 -20.25 -28.90 16.52
CA ALA A 685 -20.43 -27.50 16.85
C ALA A 685 -21.48 -27.36 17.98
N PRO A 686 -21.30 -26.43 18.92
CA PRO A 686 -22.26 -26.23 20.01
C PRO A 686 -23.67 -25.96 19.47
N GLY A 687 -24.67 -26.53 20.15
CA GLY A 687 -26.08 -26.37 19.78
C GLY A 687 -26.50 -24.90 19.71
N LEU A 688 -27.25 -24.55 18.67
CA LEU A 688 -27.73 -23.18 18.41
C LEU A 688 -29.09 -22.91 19.08
N GLU A 689 -29.42 -23.64 20.15
CA GLU A 689 -30.69 -23.52 20.87
C GLU A 689 -30.82 -22.13 21.50
N GLY A 690 -31.99 -21.51 21.37
CA GLY A 690 -32.25 -20.15 21.87
C GLY A 690 -31.79 -18.99 20.97
N THR A 691 -31.20 -19.26 19.80
CA THR A 691 -30.82 -18.23 18.81
C THR A 691 -31.94 -17.97 17.80
N ASP A 692 -32.13 -16.70 17.42
CA ASP A 692 -32.99 -16.28 16.32
C ASP A 692 -32.50 -16.84 14.97
N ALA A 693 -33.41 -16.97 13.99
CA ALA A 693 -33.11 -17.63 12.70
C ALA A 693 -31.96 -16.97 11.92
N LEU A 694 -31.82 -15.64 12.05
CA LEU A 694 -30.75 -14.88 11.41
C LEU A 694 -29.41 -15.17 12.09
N SER A 695 -29.32 -15.05 13.42
CA SER A 695 -28.10 -15.39 14.16
C SER A 695 -27.69 -16.84 13.96
N ARG A 696 -28.64 -17.78 13.94
CA ARG A 696 -28.37 -19.20 13.65
C ARG A 696 -27.69 -19.38 12.28
N THR A 697 -28.17 -18.68 11.26
CA THR A 697 -27.60 -18.71 9.92
C THR A 697 -26.17 -18.16 9.92
N GLN A 698 -25.93 -17.01 10.58
CA GLN A 698 -24.59 -16.40 10.67
C GLN A 698 -23.60 -17.27 11.45
N LEU A 699 -24.03 -17.87 12.57
CA LEU A 699 -23.19 -18.74 13.40
C LEU A 699 -22.83 -20.04 12.66
N SER A 700 -23.79 -20.67 11.97
CA SER A 700 -23.51 -21.85 11.14
C SER A 700 -22.49 -21.55 10.03
N ARG A 701 -22.51 -20.34 9.48
CA ARG A 701 -21.55 -19.88 8.48
C ARG A 701 -20.15 -19.74 9.06
N LEU A 702 -20.00 -19.15 10.25
CA LEU A 702 -18.70 -19.05 10.91
C LEU A 702 -18.05 -20.42 11.08
N VAL A 703 -18.83 -21.40 11.55
CA VAL A 703 -18.38 -22.80 11.70
C VAL A 703 -17.98 -23.41 10.35
N ARG A 704 -18.78 -23.20 9.29
CA ARG A 704 -18.46 -23.70 7.94
C ARG A 704 -17.17 -23.08 7.38
N GLN A 705 -16.98 -21.76 7.51
CA GLN A 705 -15.76 -21.09 7.03
C GLN A 705 -14.53 -21.57 7.82
N LEU A 706 -14.68 -21.78 9.12
CA LEU A 706 -13.63 -22.30 10.00
C LEU A 706 -13.21 -23.73 9.60
N GLY A 707 -14.15 -24.58 9.22
CA GLY A 707 -13.83 -25.92 8.70
C GLY A 707 -13.00 -25.87 7.41
N VAL A 708 -13.27 -24.92 6.51
CA VAL A 708 -12.46 -24.75 5.29
C VAL A 708 -11.09 -24.15 5.61
N LEU A 709 -11.01 -23.20 6.54
CA LEU A 709 -9.73 -22.66 7.02
C LEU A 709 -8.86 -23.78 7.60
N HIS A 710 -9.44 -24.64 8.43
CA HIS A 710 -8.76 -25.79 9.02
C HIS A 710 -8.23 -26.74 7.94
N HIS A 711 -9.10 -27.14 7.00
CA HIS A 711 -8.71 -28.01 5.87
C HIS A 711 -7.62 -27.39 4.99
N ALA A 712 -7.64 -26.07 4.79
CA ALA A 712 -6.61 -25.37 4.03
C ALA A 712 -5.26 -25.37 4.76
N VAL A 713 -5.24 -25.18 6.09
CA VAL A 713 -4.01 -25.35 6.89
C VAL A 713 -3.55 -26.81 6.82
N GLU A 714 -4.45 -27.80 6.90
CA GLU A 714 -4.16 -29.24 6.83
C GLU A 714 -3.71 -29.74 5.44
N ARG A 715 -3.96 -28.98 4.36
CA ARG A 715 -3.44 -29.27 3.00
C ARG A 715 -2.25 -28.45 2.52
N MET A 716 -1.87 -27.39 3.22
CA MET A 716 -0.67 -26.61 2.93
C MET A 716 0.61 -27.48 2.74
N PRO A 717 1.36 -27.35 1.64
CA PRO A 717 2.52 -28.21 1.40
C PRO A 717 3.60 -28.06 2.47
N PRO A 718 4.43 -29.10 2.69
CA PRO A 718 5.57 -29.03 3.61
C PRO A 718 6.52 -27.87 3.31
N ALA A 719 6.73 -27.49 2.05
CA ALA A 719 7.53 -26.31 1.70
C ALA A 719 6.93 -24.97 2.18
N LEU A 720 5.61 -24.93 2.39
CA LEU A 720 4.90 -23.79 3.00
C LEU A 720 4.72 -23.96 4.52
N ARG A 721 5.00 -25.16 5.06
CA ARG A 721 4.88 -25.47 6.49
C ARG A 721 6.20 -25.65 7.23
N ALA A 722 7.27 -26.19 6.66
CA ALA A 722 8.41 -26.77 7.38
C ALA A 722 9.74 -26.05 7.11
N SER A 723 10.69 -26.17 8.03
CA SER A 723 12.09 -25.72 7.88
C SER A 723 12.87 -26.64 6.93
N GLU A 724 13.78 -26.07 6.15
CA GLU A 724 14.71 -26.77 5.25
C GLU A 724 15.75 -27.67 5.97
N ASP A 725 15.51 -28.13 7.20
CA ASP A 725 16.46 -28.97 7.94
C ASP A 725 16.16 -30.48 7.87
N GLY A 726 15.42 -30.96 6.86
CA GLY A 726 15.12 -32.40 6.77
C GLY A 726 14.82 -33.00 5.41
N ALA A 727 14.88 -32.23 4.31
CA ALA A 727 14.64 -32.79 2.98
C ALA A 727 15.96 -33.10 2.27
N THR A 728 16.65 -34.16 2.70
CA THR A 728 17.51 -34.89 1.75
C THR A 728 16.60 -35.40 0.62
N PRO A 729 16.86 -35.06 -0.64
CA PRO A 729 16.11 -35.66 -1.74
C PRO A 729 16.39 -37.17 -1.71
N ALA A 730 15.33 -37.97 -1.65
CA ALA A 730 15.46 -39.41 -1.86
C ALA A 730 16.14 -39.61 -3.23
N PRO A 731 17.26 -40.37 -3.30
CA PRO A 731 17.85 -40.68 -4.59
C PRO A 731 16.85 -41.52 -5.40
N ALA A 732 16.76 -41.17 -6.68
CA ALA A 732 15.91 -41.81 -7.68
C ALA A 732 16.21 -43.30 -7.87
#